data_AF-A0AAY4BKF9-F1
#
_entry.id   AF-A0AAY4BKF9-F1
#
_cell.length_a   1.000
_cell.length_b   1.000
_cell.length_c   1.000
_cell.angle_alpha   90.00
_cell.angle_beta   90.00
_cell.angle_gamma   90.00
#
_symmetry.space_group_name_H-M   'P 1'
#
loop_
_entity.id
_entity.type
_entity.pdbx_description
1 polymer ?
#
loop_
_entity_poly.entity_id
_entity_poly.type
_entity_poly.pdbx_seq_one_letter_code
_entity_poly.pdbx_strand_id
1 'polypeptide(L)'
;MALKIVKGSIDRMFDKNLQDLVRGIRNHKEDEAKYISTCIDEIKQELKQDNIAVKANAVCKLTYLQMLGYDVSWAAFNIVEVMSSSKFTYKVSCSQLQLQSVDAVLITTIINSVSLPLVTQDLSSPNQYDTGVALTGLSCFVTPDLARDLASDIMTLMSHTKPYIRKKAVLIMYKVFLKYPESLRPAFPRLKEKLEDPDPGVQSAAVNVICELARRNPKNYLSLAPLFFKLMTSSTNNWVLIKIIKLFGALTPLEPRLGKKLIEPLTNLIHRALDLLYGMVSKKNLMEIVKKLMLHVDKAEGTTYRDELLTKIIDICSQSNYQYITNFEWYISILVELTRLEGTRHGHLIASQMLDVAIRVKAIRVFAVAQMATLLDNGHLLTGNMQRNGICEVLYAAAWICGEFSEHLEDPMQTLEAMLRPKVATLPGHIQAVYVQNAAKLFATVLRKQEGTTDSLAAQETSQLLIDRLPLFVQSANLEVQERASCILQLVKYIQKLQQKEVEVAEEVTALFAGELNPVAPKAQKKVPVPDGLDLDAWINEPPSESESEDEKPKAIFTKEEPKHTRPRHTEVDEKELARRREARKQEQANNPFYIKTSPSSQKVHYLKLEEERRQKERSERKKKEKKKKREKHGRGRRADSGPESEEDITPAHHVDIVTEEMPENALPSDDDDKDPNDPHKALDIDLDKYV
;
A
#
# COMPACT_ATOMS: atom_id res chain seq x y z
N MET A 1 14.70 69.93 2.98
CA MET A 1 13.31 69.73 2.53
C MET A 1 13.19 69.41 1.04
N ALA A 2 13.95 70.03 0.14
CA ALA A 2 13.89 69.78 -1.31
C ALA A 2 14.13 68.30 -1.72
N LEU A 3 15.05 67.58 -1.07
CA LEU A 3 15.31 66.16 -1.35
C LEU A 3 14.15 65.21 -0.98
N LYS A 4 13.33 65.56 0.02
CA LYS A 4 12.12 64.78 0.38
C LYS A 4 11.00 64.99 -0.65
N ILE A 5 10.91 66.21 -1.20
CA ILE A 5 9.94 66.57 -2.24
C ILE A 5 10.33 65.89 -3.56
N VAL A 6 11.63 65.86 -3.91
CA VAL A 6 12.12 65.18 -5.12
C VAL A 6 11.97 63.66 -5.00
N LYS A 7 12.24 63.05 -3.83
CA LYS A 7 12.00 61.62 -3.60
C LYS A 7 10.52 61.25 -3.69
N GLY A 8 9.64 62.06 -3.08
CA GLY A 8 8.19 61.91 -3.24
C GLY A 8 7.68 62.18 -4.65
N SER A 9 8.41 62.96 -5.46
CA SER A 9 8.07 63.22 -6.87
C SER A 9 8.58 62.13 -7.81
N ILE A 10 9.66 61.43 -7.47
CA ILE A 10 10.19 60.26 -8.19
C ILE A 10 9.37 59.00 -7.86
N ASP A 11 8.94 58.83 -6.60
CA ASP A 11 8.00 57.76 -6.20
C ASP A 11 6.58 57.98 -6.78
N ARG A 12 6.22 59.23 -7.12
CA ARG A 12 5.00 59.56 -7.91
C ARG A 12 5.18 59.34 -9.41
N MET A 13 6.40 59.13 -9.89
CA MET A 13 6.71 58.99 -11.31
C MET A 13 6.50 57.54 -11.80
N PHE A 14 6.48 56.58 -10.87
CA PHE A 14 6.03 55.22 -11.10
C PHE A 14 4.79 54.98 -10.25
N ASP A 15 3.61 55.03 -10.88
CA ASP A 15 2.37 54.65 -10.20
C ASP A 15 2.59 53.29 -9.53
N LYS A 16 2.47 53.24 -8.19
CA LYS A 16 2.58 51.99 -7.41
C LYS A 16 1.72 50.95 -8.10
N ASN A 17 2.24 49.75 -8.35
CA ASN A 17 1.43 48.72 -8.99
C ASN A 17 0.64 47.92 -7.94
N LEU A 18 -0.19 46.97 -8.38
CA LEU A 18 -0.92 46.09 -7.46
C LEU A 18 0.00 45.37 -6.46
N GLN A 19 1.19 44.95 -6.86
CA GLN A 19 2.12 44.26 -5.96
C GLN A 19 2.62 45.19 -4.85
N ASP A 20 2.86 46.46 -5.16
CA ASP A 20 3.22 47.48 -4.17
C ASP A 20 2.12 47.73 -3.16
N LEU A 21 0.85 47.73 -3.60
CA LEU A 21 -0.31 47.82 -2.70
C LEU A 21 -0.35 46.63 -1.74
N VAL A 22 -0.25 45.40 -2.27
CA VAL A 22 -0.30 44.17 -1.46
C VAL A 22 0.87 44.13 -0.46
N ARG A 23 2.08 44.47 -0.90
CA ARG A 23 3.26 44.56 -0.03
C ARG A 23 3.09 45.63 1.04
N GLY A 24 2.55 46.78 0.66
CA GLY A 24 2.24 47.87 1.58
C GLY A 24 1.28 47.44 2.68
N ILE A 25 0.17 46.79 2.32
CA ILE A 25 -0.83 46.29 3.27
C ILE A 25 -0.19 45.27 4.24
N ARG A 26 0.58 44.30 3.73
CA ARG A 26 1.25 43.29 4.57
C ARG A 26 2.26 43.85 5.56
N ASN A 27 2.87 44.99 5.24
CA ASN A 27 3.86 45.65 6.10
C ASN A 27 3.23 46.54 7.18
N HIS A 28 1.95 46.88 7.05
CA HIS A 28 1.22 47.73 8.01
C HIS A 28 0.18 46.93 8.79
N LYS A 29 0.60 45.85 9.47
CA LYS A 29 -0.32 44.97 10.21
C LYS A 29 -1.05 45.64 11.38
N GLU A 30 -0.42 46.63 12.02
CA GLU A 30 -0.98 47.32 13.18
C GLU A 30 -1.89 48.51 12.78
N ASP A 31 -1.71 49.07 11.57
CA ASP A 31 -2.40 50.27 11.06
C ASP A 31 -3.09 50.02 9.70
N GLU A 32 -3.51 48.78 9.44
CA GLU A 32 -3.94 48.30 8.12
C GLU A 32 -5.09 49.15 7.55
N ALA A 33 -6.11 49.44 8.37
CA ALA A 33 -7.29 50.21 7.96
C ALA A 33 -6.93 51.65 7.52
N LYS A 34 -5.97 52.29 8.21
CA LYS A 34 -5.52 53.65 7.91
C LYS A 34 -4.69 53.68 6.63
N TYR A 35 -3.83 52.68 6.44
CA TYR A 35 -3.06 52.52 5.22
C TYR A 35 -3.98 52.27 4.02
N ILE A 36 -4.97 51.38 4.15
CA ILE A 36 -5.95 51.10 3.09
C ILE A 36 -6.77 52.34 2.74
N SER A 37 -7.22 53.13 3.73
CA SER A 37 -7.92 54.40 3.46
C SER A 37 -7.07 55.35 2.61
N THR A 38 -5.77 55.44 2.93
CA THR A 38 -4.82 56.26 2.15
C THR A 38 -4.68 55.74 0.72
N CYS A 39 -4.57 54.42 0.54
CA CYS A 39 -4.51 53.79 -0.78
C CYS A 39 -5.80 54.00 -1.59
N ILE A 40 -6.98 53.97 -0.96
CA ILE A 40 -8.26 54.26 -1.63
C ILE A 40 -8.27 55.70 -2.17
N ASP A 41 -7.75 56.65 -1.41
CA ASP A 41 -7.67 58.05 -1.86
C ASP A 41 -6.64 58.25 -2.99
N GLU A 42 -5.49 57.55 -2.94
CA GLU A 42 -4.53 57.48 -4.06
C GLU A 42 -5.21 56.91 -5.33
N ILE A 43 -5.94 55.79 -5.20
CA ILE A 43 -6.67 55.15 -6.30
C ILE A 43 -7.74 56.09 -6.88
N LYS A 44 -8.48 56.82 -6.06
CA LYS A 44 -9.45 57.82 -6.53
C LYS A 44 -8.79 58.93 -7.36
N GLN A 45 -7.55 59.30 -7.06
CA GLN A 45 -6.79 60.26 -7.86
C GLN A 45 -6.32 59.64 -9.18
N GLU A 46 -5.82 58.40 -9.15
CA GLU A 46 -5.43 57.65 -10.35
C GLU A 46 -6.58 57.48 -11.34
N LEU A 47 -7.80 57.21 -10.85
CA LEU A 47 -9.00 57.04 -11.70
C LEU A 47 -9.45 58.33 -12.39
N LYS A 48 -9.04 59.51 -11.89
CA LYS A 48 -9.35 60.81 -12.52
C LYS A 48 -8.41 61.16 -13.68
N GLN A 49 -7.30 60.44 -13.85
CA GLN A 49 -6.33 60.72 -14.91
C GLN A 49 -6.86 60.26 -16.27
N ASP A 50 -6.57 60.98 -17.36
CA ASP A 50 -7.04 60.60 -18.71
C ASP A 50 -6.38 59.33 -19.27
N ASN A 51 -5.28 58.86 -18.67
CA ASN A 51 -4.54 57.71 -19.16
C ASN A 51 -5.24 56.38 -18.78
N ILE A 52 -5.78 55.69 -19.79
CA ILE A 52 -6.46 54.39 -19.63
C ILE A 52 -5.57 53.34 -18.96
N ALA A 53 -4.25 53.34 -19.18
CA ALA A 53 -3.35 52.39 -18.53
C ALA A 53 -3.26 52.61 -17.01
N VAL A 54 -3.29 53.88 -16.57
CA VAL A 54 -3.28 54.24 -15.15
C VAL A 54 -4.62 53.86 -14.52
N LYS A 55 -5.74 54.20 -15.19
CA LYS A 55 -7.07 53.74 -14.76
C LYS A 55 -7.14 52.21 -14.65
N ALA A 56 -6.57 51.47 -15.60
CA ALA A 56 -6.53 50.01 -15.55
C ALA A 56 -5.73 49.46 -14.36
N ASN A 57 -4.59 50.06 -14.03
CA ASN A 57 -3.80 49.72 -12.84
C ASN A 57 -4.59 50.01 -11.55
N ALA A 58 -5.26 51.16 -11.49
CA ALA A 58 -6.14 51.54 -10.39
C ALA A 58 -7.32 50.57 -10.21
N VAL A 59 -7.93 50.12 -11.32
CA VAL A 59 -8.98 49.09 -11.31
C VAL A 59 -8.44 47.75 -10.79
N CYS A 60 -7.24 47.31 -11.20
CA CYS A 60 -6.61 46.11 -10.65
C CYS A 60 -6.39 46.18 -9.13
N LYS A 61 -6.01 47.36 -8.60
CA LYS A 61 -5.89 47.60 -7.15
C LYS A 61 -7.24 47.49 -6.46
N LEU A 62 -8.29 48.06 -7.04
CA LEU A 62 -9.66 47.93 -6.52
C LEU A 62 -10.11 46.47 -6.45
N THR A 63 -9.71 45.61 -7.40
CA THR A 63 -10.05 44.18 -7.36
C THR A 63 -9.52 43.52 -6.10
N TYR A 64 -8.30 43.85 -5.70
CA TYR A 64 -7.72 43.32 -4.47
C TYR A 64 -8.43 43.87 -3.22
N LEU A 65 -8.75 45.16 -3.19
CA LEU A 65 -9.48 45.76 -2.07
C LEU A 65 -10.90 45.20 -1.93
N GLN A 66 -11.58 44.92 -3.04
CA GLN A 66 -12.87 44.24 -3.01
C GLN A 66 -12.76 42.80 -2.46
N MET A 67 -11.69 42.07 -2.80
CA MET A 67 -11.43 40.75 -2.21
C MET A 67 -11.20 40.81 -0.68
N LEU A 68 -10.72 41.94 -0.16
CA LEU A 68 -10.61 42.21 1.28
C LEU A 68 -11.93 42.69 1.92
N GLY A 69 -13.00 42.87 1.14
CA GLY A 69 -14.33 43.25 1.62
C GLY A 69 -14.62 44.76 1.60
N TYR A 70 -13.77 45.59 0.97
CA TYR A 70 -14.02 47.03 0.86
C TYR A 70 -14.98 47.35 -0.28
N ASP A 71 -15.86 48.34 -0.07
CA ASP A 71 -16.78 48.80 -1.10
C ASP A 71 -16.04 49.57 -2.21
N VAL A 72 -16.32 49.17 -3.45
CA VAL A 72 -15.75 49.75 -4.68
C VAL A 72 -16.83 50.26 -5.63
N SER A 73 -18.10 50.30 -5.21
CA SER A 73 -19.25 50.70 -6.03
C SER A 73 -19.08 52.08 -6.67
N TRP A 74 -18.43 53.01 -5.94
CA TRP A 74 -18.12 54.36 -6.41
C TRP A 74 -17.21 54.42 -7.65
N ALA A 75 -16.48 53.35 -7.98
CA ALA A 75 -15.60 53.28 -9.14
C ALA A 75 -16.29 52.73 -10.41
N ALA A 76 -17.58 52.38 -10.34
CA ALA A 76 -18.33 51.70 -11.40
C ALA A 76 -18.17 52.32 -12.80
N PHE A 77 -18.28 53.64 -12.91
CA PHE A 77 -18.12 54.35 -14.17
C PHE A 77 -16.71 54.18 -14.77
N ASN A 78 -15.68 54.31 -13.93
CA ASN A 78 -14.29 54.15 -14.38
C ASN A 78 -14.00 52.70 -14.80
N ILE A 79 -14.60 51.71 -14.12
CA ILE A 79 -14.51 50.30 -14.50
C ILE A 79 -15.11 50.08 -15.90
N VAL A 80 -16.29 50.65 -16.16
CA VAL A 80 -16.94 50.64 -17.48
C VAL A 80 -16.07 51.31 -18.54
N GLU A 81 -15.48 52.46 -18.23
CA GLU A 81 -14.60 53.18 -19.13
C GLU A 81 -13.37 52.36 -19.51
N VAL A 82 -12.68 51.74 -18.53
CA VAL A 82 -11.57 50.83 -18.80
C VAL A 82 -12.02 49.60 -19.59
N MET A 83 -13.23 49.08 -19.34
CA MET A 83 -13.82 47.97 -20.09
C MET A 83 -14.11 48.31 -21.55
N SER A 84 -14.29 49.60 -21.88
CA SER A 84 -14.48 50.07 -23.26
C SER A 84 -13.18 50.11 -24.08
N SER A 85 -12.01 49.96 -23.44
CA SER A 85 -10.70 49.94 -24.10
C SER A 85 -10.59 48.85 -25.15
N SER A 86 -9.84 49.11 -26.23
CA SER A 86 -9.50 48.10 -27.25
C SER A 86 -8.57 46.99 -26.74
N LYS A 87 -7.89 47.19 -25.59
CA LYS A 87 -7.00 46.18 -25.01
C LYS A 87 -7.79 45.17 -24.17
N PHE A 88 -7.87 43.93 -24.67
CA PHE A 88 -8.60 42.85 -24.01
C PHE A 88 -8.14 42.55 -22.58
N THR A 89 -6.83 42.64 -22.31
CA THR A 89 -6.26 42.39 -20.96
C THR A 89 -6.90 43.26 -19.88
N TYR A 90 -7.23 44.52 -20.20
CA TYR A 90 -7.86 45.43 -19.25
C TYR A 90 -9.30 45.02 -18.93
N LYS A 91 -10.02 44.45 -19.90
CA LYS A 91 -11.39 43.95 -19.72
C LYS A 91 -11.45 42.75 -18.79
N VAL A 92 -10.48 41.85 -18.90
CA VAL A 92 -10.38 40.67 -18.01
C VAL A 92 -10.24 41.13 -16.56
N SER A 93 -9.34 42.08 -16.29
CA SER A 93 -9.16 42.65 -14.95
C SER A 93 -10.43 43.34 -14.42
N CYS A 94 -11.14 44.08 -15.27
CA CYS A 94 -12.39 44.75 -14.91
C CYS A 94 -13.52 43.77 -14.61
N SER A 95 -13.62 42.67 -15.37
CA SER A 95 -14.71 41.69 -15.23
C SER A 95 -14.70 40.89 -13.93
N GLN A 96 -13.58 40.91 -13.19
CA GLN A 96 -13.46 40.25 -11.89
C GLN A 96 -14.11 41.05 -10.75
N LEU A 97 -14.37 42.35 -10.95
CA LEU A 97 -15.02 43.25 -9.99
C LEU A 97 -16.56 43.13 -10.00
N GLN A 98 -17.10 42.35 -10.94
CA GLN A 98 -18.47 42.44 -11.42
C GLN A 98 -19.51 41.76 -10.54
N LEU A 99 -19.16 41.37 -9.31
CA LEU A 99 -19.99 40.45 -8.53
C LEU A 99 -20.99 41.08 -7.55
N GLN A 100 -20.97 42.39 -7.22
CA GLN A 100 -21.98 42.90 -6.26
C GLN A 100 -22.47 44.37 -6.37
N SER A 101 -21.96 45.23 -7.26
CA SER A 101 -22.04 46.68 -6.99
C SER A 101 -22.56 47.64 -8.09
N VAL A 102 -23.09 47.16 -9.22
CA VAL A 102 -23.60 48.08 -10.25
C VAL A 102 -24.81 47.53 -10.99
N ASP A 103 -25.70 48.44 -11.44
CA ASP A 103 -26.89 48.15 -12.26
C ASP A 103 -26.58 47.14 -13.38
N ALA A 104 -27.11 45.92 -13.21
CA ALA A 104 -26.84 44.78 -14.08
C ALA A 104 -27.17 45.04 -15.55
N VAL A 105 -28.10 45.96 -15.82
CA VAL A 105 -28.58 46.30 -17.17
C VAL A 105 -27.54 47.09 -17.95
N LEU A 106 -27.01 48.19 -17.38
CA LEU A 106 -26.03 49.07 -18.05
C LEU A 106 -24.75 48.29 -18.39
N ILE A 107 -24.29 47.47 -17.45
CA ILE A 107 -23.13 46.60 -17.61
C ILE A 107 -23.37 45.54 -18.70
N THR A 108 -24.53 44.89 -18.71
CA THR A 108 -24.86 43.88 -19.72
C THR A 108 -24.89 44.49 -21.12
N THR A 109 -25.45 45.70 -21.26
CA THR A 109 -25.48 46.41 -22.55
C THR A 109 -24.08 46.77 -23.05
N ILE A 110 -23.21 47.31 -22.19
CA ILE A 110 -21.83 47.67 -22.57
C ILE A 110 -20.98 46.42 -22.86
N ILE A 111 -21.16 45.36 -22.07
CA ILE A 111 -20.51 44.07 -22.32
C ILE A 111 -20.94 43.54 -23.69
N ASN A 112 -22.23 43.49 -23.97
CA ASN A 112 -22.74 42.96 -25.24
C ASN A 112 -22.32 43.83 -26.44
N SER A 113 -22.36 45.17 -26.34
CA SER A 113 -22.07 46.07 -27.47
C SER A 113 -20.59 46.25 -27.77
N VAL A 114 -19.72 46.24 -26.75
CA VAL A 114 -18.28 46.51 -26.91
C VAL A 114 -17.43 45.24 -26.80
N SER A 115 -17.87 44.23 -26.06
CA SER A 115 -17.07 43.00 -25.90
C SER A 115 -17.29 42.03 -27.04
N LEU A 116 -18.46 41.98 -27.66
CA LEU A 116 -18.74 41.04 -28.75
C LEU A 116 -17.77 41.23 -29.94
N PRO A 117 -17.61 42.43 -30.54
CA PRO A 117 -16.73 42.60 -31.70
C PRO A 117 -15.25 42.36 -31.39
N LEU A 118 -14.81 42.74 -30.19
CA LEU A 118 -13.42 42.59 -29.76
C LEU A 118 -13.08 41.13 -29.40
N VAL A 119 -13.99 40.43 -28.73
CA VAL A 119 -13.84 38.98 -28.50
C VAL A 119 -13.79 38.26 -29.85
N THR A 120 -14.67 38.55 -30.81
CA THR A 120 -14.61 37.92 -32.13
C THR A 120 -13.30 38.20 -32.87
N GLN A 121 -12.74 39.41 -32.72
CA GLN A 121 -11.43 39.77 -33.27
C GLN A 121 -10.31 38.95 -32.62
N ASP A 122 -10.27 38.89 -31.28
CA ASP A 122 -9.22 38.18 -30.54
C ASP A 122 -9.31 36.65 -30.69
N LEU A 123 -10.53 36.12 -30.84
CA LEU A 123 -10.76 34.71 -31.18
C LEU A 123 -10.18 34.33 -32.55
N SER A 124 -10.06 35.30 -33.44
CA SER A 124 -9.48 35.16 -34.78
C SER A 124 -8.01 35.58 -34.84
N SER A 125 -7.37 35.90 -33.70
CA SER A 125 -5.97 36.30 -33.65
C SER A 125 -5.02 35.17 -34.10
N PRO A 126 -3.97 35.47 -34.89
CA PRO A 126 -2.96 34.47 -35.23
C PRO A 126 -2.12 34.03 -34.00
N ASN A 127 -2.09 34.87 -32.96
CA ASN A 127 -1.40 34.59 -31.71
C ASN A 127 -2.29 33.78 -30.77
N GLN A 128 -1.87 32.55 -30.49
CA GLN A 128 -2.63 31.61 -29.64
C GLN A 128 -2.85 32.11 -28.22
N TYR A 129 -1.97 32.98 -27.70
CA TYR A 129 -2.08 33.49 -26.35
C TYR A 129 -3.22 34.50 -26.26
N ASP A 130 -3.40 35.34 -27.27
CA ASP A 130 -4.50 36.32 -27.32
C ASP A 130 -5.85 35.59 -27.37
N THR A 131 -5.99 34.60 -28.27
CA THR A 131 -7.17 33.73 -28.32
C THR A 131 -7.39 32.97 -27.00
N GLY A 132 -6.31 32.51 -26.37
CA GLY A 132 -6.39 31.80 -25.09
C GLY A 132 -6.83 32.69 -23.93
N VAL A 133 -6.34 33.93 -23.88
CA VAL A 133 -6.77 34.93 -22.89
C VAL A 133 -8.22 35.32 -23.16
N ALA A 134 -8.61 35.51 -24.43
CA ALA A 134 -9.99 35.76 -24.84
C ALA A 134 -10.97 34.70 -24.34
N LEU A 135 -10.69 33.42 -24.63
CA LEU A 135 -11.53 32.30 -24.19
C LEU A 135 -11.61 32.17 -22.66
N THR A 136 -10.53 32.50 -21.95
CA THR A 136 -10.49 32.43 -20.47
C THR A 136 -11.25 33.59 -19.84
N GLY A 137 -11.03 34.80 -20.38
CA GLY A 137 -11.68 36.03 -19.96
C GLY A 137 -13.19 35.98 -20.17
N LEU A 138 -13.65 35.51 -21.34
CA LEU A 138 -15.07 35.33 -21.66
C LEU A 138 -15.80 34.53 -20.58
N SER A 139 -15.12 33.59 -19.92
CA SER A 139 -15.69 32.79 -18.85
C SER A 139 -16.21 33.64 -17.68
N CYS A 140 -15.63 34.81 -17.41
CA CYS A 140 -15.98 35.66 -16.27
C CYS A 140 -17.26 36.46 -16.49
N PHE A 141 -17.58 36.82 -17.74
CA PHE A 141 -18.65 37.77 -18.07
C PHE A 141 -19.62 37.26 -19.14
N VAL A 142 -19.64 35.96 -19.43
CA VAL A 142 -20.54 35.36 -20.43
C VAL A 142 -22.02 35.59 -20.08
N THR A 143 -22.71 36.35 -20.93
CA THR A 143 -24.15 36.61 -20.89
C THR A 143 -24.90 35.63 -21.83
N PRO A 144 -26.23 35.46 -21.70
CA PRO A 144 -27.00 34.65 -22.65
C PRO A 144 -26.88 35.10 -24.11
N ASP A 145 -26.81 36.41 -24.35
CA ASP A 145 -26.64 36.97 -25.70
C ASP A 145 -25.26 36.66 -26.27
N LEU A 146 -24.18 36.95 -25.51
CA LEU A 146 -22.82 36.61 -25.92
C LEU A 146 -22.64 35.11 -26.14
N ALA A 147 -23.25 34.27 -25.30
CA ALA A 147 -23.20 32.83 -25.45
C ALA A 147 -23.85 32.36 -26.75
N ARG A 148 -24.97 32.97 -27.14
CA ARG A 148 -25.68 32.68 -28.39
C ARG A 148 -24.86 33.08 -29.61
N ASP A 149 -24.33 34.29 -29.60
CA ASP A 149 -23.64 34.89 -30.74
C ASP A 149 -22.26 34.24 -30.98
N LEU A 150 -21.52 33.92 -29.90
CA LEU A 150 -20.17 33.34 -29.99
C LEU A 150 -20.13 31.80 -30.05
N ALA A 151 -21.26 31.12 -29.84
CA ALA A 151 -21.27 29.65 -29.78
C ALA A 151 -20.67 28.99 -31.02
N SER A 152 -20.98 29.51 -32.22
CA SER A 152 -20.49 28.97 -33.49
C SER A 152 -18.97 29.09 -33.63
N ASP A 153 -18.43 30.26 -33.28
CA ASP A 153 -17.00 30.55 -33.37
C ASP A 153 -16.21 29.68 -32.39
N ILE A 154 -16.67 29.60 -31.14
CA ILE A 154 -16.05 28.77 -30.11
C ILE A 154 -16.10 27.28 -30.50
N MET A 155 -17.23 26.80 -31.05
CA MET A 155 -17.34 25.44 -31.56
C MET A 155 -16.33 25.15 -32.67
N THR A 156 -15.96 26.14 -33.48
CA THR A 156 -14.94 25.99 -34.53
C THR A 156 -13.54 25.90 -33.94
N LEU A 157 -13.26 26.68 -32.89
CA LEU A 157 -11.99 26.63 -32.15
C LEU A 157 -11.74 25.30 -31.42
N MET A 158 -12.78 24.50 -31.15
CA MET A 158 -12.62 23.13 -30.64
C MET A 158 -11.85 22.21 -31.60
N SER A 159 -11.78 22.54 -32.89
CA SER A 159 -11.04 21.79 -33.91
C SER A 159 -9.75 22.50 -34.34
N HIS A 160 -9.29 23.49 -33.58
CA HIS A 160 -8.06 24.22 -33.88
C HIS A 160 -6.82 23.32 -33.86
N THR A 161 -5.82 23.60 -34.70
CA THR A 161 -4.59 22.80 -34.81
C THR A 161 -3.80 22.73 -33.50
N LYS A 162 -3.77 23.84 -32.76
CA LYS A 162 -3.08 23.98 -31.46
C LYS A 162 -3.90 23.41 -30.29
N PRO A 163 -3.38 22.42 -29.52
CA PRO A 163 -4.09 21.82 -28.39
C PRO A 163 -4.47 22.81 -27.27
N TYR A 164 -3.62 23.81 -27.04
CA TYR A 164 -3.86 24.87 -26.05
C TYR A 164 -5.20 25.59 -26.28
N ILE A 165 -5.52 25.89 -27.55
CA ILE A 165 -6.78 26.55 -27.93
C ILE A 165 -7.94 25.57 -27.83
N ARG A 166 -7.81 24.34 -28.37
CA ARG A 166 -8.86 23.31 -28.27
C ARG A 166 -9.29 23.08 -26.82
N LYS A 167 -8.32 22.93 -25.91
CA LYS A 167 -8.55 22.73 -24.48
C LYS A 167 -9.39 23.87 -23.88
N LYS A 168 -9.03 25.12 -24.16
CA LYS A 168 -9.75 26.29 -23.65
C LYS A 168 -11.13 26.43 -24.27
N ALA A 169 -11.25 26.18 -25.57
CA ALA A 169 -12.53 26.18 -26.30
C ALA A 169 -13.50 25.15 -25.69
N VAL A 170 -13.03 23.92 -25.46
CA VAL A 170 -13.81 22.87 -24.79
C VAL A 170 -14.28 23.33 -23.40
N LEU A 171 -13.40 23.90 -22.57
CA LEU A 171 -13.76 24.34 -21.22
C LEU A 171 -14.78 25.48 -21.20
N ILE A 172 -14.65 26.49 -22.07
CA ILE A 172 -15.61 27.61 -22.11
C ILE A 172 -16.99 27.16 -22.59
N MET A 173 -17.07 26.15 -23.46
CA MET A 173 -18.34 25.60 -23.93
C MET A 173 -19.23 25.14 -22.78
N TYR A 174 -18.67 24.68 -21.65
CA TYR A 174 -19.47 24.39 -20.46
C TYR A 174 -20.28 25.60 -19.98
N LYS A 175 -19.64 26.77 -19.83
CA LYS A 175 -20.35 27.99 -19.41
C LYS A 175 -21.32 28.48 -20.50
N VAL A 176 -20.98 28.31 -21.78
CA VAL A 176 -21.90 28.58 -22.90
C VAL A 176 -23.15 27.71 -22.79
N PHE A 177 -23.03 26.41 -22.52
CA PHE A 177 -24.19 25.53 -22.33
C PHE A 177 -25.07 25.93 -21.13
N LEU A 178 -24.47 26.48 -20.07
CA LEU A 178 -25.22 26.97 -18.91
C LEU A 178 -26.03 28.24 -19.21
N LYS A 179 -25.56 29.09 -20.14
CA LYS A 179 -26.20 30.37 -20.51
C LYS A 179 -27.09 30.25 -21.75
N TYR A 180 -26.74 29.38 -22.70
CA TYR A 180 -27.45 29.10 -23.94
C TYR A 180 -27.49 27.58 -24.21
N PRO A 181 -28.41 26.84 -23.55
CA PRO A 181 -28.47 25.37 -23.61
C PRO A 181 -28.69 24.78 -25.00
N GLU A 182 -29.34 25.52 -25.91
CA GLU A 182 -29.62 25.06 -27.28
C GLU A 182 -28.34 24.76 -28.09
N SER A 183 -27.23 25.41 -27.74
CA SER A 183 -25.90 25.15 -28.34
C SER A 183 -25.34 23.76 -28.03
N LEU A 184 -25.85 23.05 -27.01
CA LEU A 184 -25.32 21.74 -26.64
C LEU A 184 -25.53 20.70 -27.74
N ARG A 185 -26.74 20.63 -28.33
CA ARG A 185 -27.07 19.64 -29.35
C ARG A 185 -26.16 19.72 -30.59
N PRO A 186 -25.90 20.90 -31.20
CA PRO A 186 -24.96 21.00 -32.32
C PRO A 186 -23.50 20.83 -31.90
N ALA A 187 -23.11 21.22 -30.67
CA ALA A 187 -21.73 21.06 -30.19
C ALA A 187 -21.37 19.62 -29.79
N PHE A 188 -22.37 18.81 -29.41
CA PHE A 188 -22.16 17.50 -28.80
C PHE A 188 -21.32 16.51 -29.64
N PRO A 189 -21.50 16.40 -30.98
CA PRO A 189 -20.65 15.55 -31.80
C PRO A 189 -19.16 15.93 -31.72
N ARG A 190 -18.84 17.24 -31.79
CA ARG A 190 -17.47 17.74 -31.66
C ARG A 190 -16.93 17.49 -30.25
N LEU A 191 -17.74 17.70 -29.22
CA LEU A 191 -17.36 17.44 -27.83
C LEU A 191 -17.06 15.95 -27.59
N LYS A 192 -17.85 15.05 -28.18
CA LYS A 192 -17.63 13.60 -28.13
C LYS A 192 -16.32 13.21 -28.81
N GLU A 193 -16.01 13.78 -29.98
CA GLU A 193 -14.73 13.54 -30.67
C GLU A 193 -13.53 13.93 -29.80
N LYS A 194 -13.66 14.99 -28.98
CA LYS A 194 -12.58 15.45 -28.10
C LYS A 194 -12.26 14.50 -26.93
N LEU A 195 -13.11 13.51 -26.66
CA LEU A 195 -12.78 12.43 -25.71
C LEU A 195 -11.66 11.51 -26.22
N GLU A 196 -11.42 11.48 -27.54
CA GLU A 196 -10.34 10.71 -28.17
C GLU A 196 -9.27 11.65 -28.77
N ASP A 197 -9.17 12.89 -28.27
CA ASP A 197 -8.14 13.83 -28.72
C ASP A 197 -6.73 13.30 -28.37
N PRO A 198 -5.74 13.44 -29.27
CA PRO A 198 -4.37 12.98 -29.01
C PRO A 198 -3.68 13.73 -27.86
N ASP A 199 -4.12 14.96 -27.55
CA ASP A 199 -3.59 15.70 -26.40
C ASP A 199 -4.33 15.33 -25.10
N PRO A 200 -3.62 14.81 -24.07
CA PRO A 200 -4.24 14.42 -22.80
C PRO A 200 -4.93 15.58 -22.07
N GLY A 201 -4.47 16.82 -22.26
CA GLY A 201 -5.05 18.01 -21.67
C GLY A 201 -6.40 18.37 -22.28
N VAL A 202 -6.55 18.21 -23.60
CA VAL A 202 -7.83 18.38 -24.32
C VAL A 202 -8.80 17.26 -23.94
N GLN A 203 -8.33 16.00 -23.94
CA GLN A 203 -9.13 14.85 -23.52
C GLN A 203 -9.66 15.03 -22.08
N SER A 204 -8.80 15.42 -21.14
CA SER A 204 -9.19 15.68 -19.75
C SER A 204 -10.22 16.81 -19.62
N ALA A 205 -10.06 17.89 -20.41
CA ALA A 205 -11.06 18.96 -20.48
C ALA A 205 -12.43 18.45 -20.98
N ALA A 206 -12.45 17.63 -22.04
CA ALA A 206 -13.67 17.06 -22.59
C ALA A 206 -14.36 16.11 -21.58
N VAL A 207 -13.60 15.23 -20.94
CA VAL A 207 -14.09 14.37 -19.84
C VAL A 207 -14.70 15.23 -18.74
N ASN A 208 -14.00 16.28 -18.30
CA ASN A 208 -14.49 17.16 -17.25
C ASN A 208 -15.83 17.81 -17.62
N VAL A 209 -15.93 18.43 -18.80
CA VAL A 209 -17.16 19.10 -19.26
C VAL A 209 -18.31 18.11 -19.36
N ILE A 210 -18.11 16.93 -19.97
CA ILE A 210 -19.16 15.93 -20.10
C ILE A 210 -19.58 15.40 -18.73
N CYS A 211 -18.64 15.12 -17.82
CA CYS A 211 -18.97 14.69 -16.46
C CYS A 211 -19.76 15.75 -15.69
N GLU A 212 -19.44 17.05 -15.82
CA GLU A 212 -20.22 18.13 -15.19
C GLU A 212 -21.65 18.22 -15.75
N LEU A 213 -21.82 18.08 -17.07
CA LEU A 213 -23.14 18.08 -17.69
C LEU A 213 -23.96 16.84 -17.30
N ALA A 214 -23.32 15.67 -17.27
CA ALA A 214 -23.96 14.42 -16.91
C ALA A 214 -24.41 14.37 -15.44
N ARG A 215 -23.79 15.15 -14.52
CA ARG A 215 -24.33 15.27 -13.15
C ARG A 215 -25.72 15.89 -13.11
N ARG A 216 -26.09 16.74 -14.07
CA ARG A 216 -27.43 17.34 -14.16
C ARG A 216 -28.44 16.41 -14.82
N ASN A 217 -28.05 15.73 -15.90
CA ASN A 217 -28.92 14.80 -16.61
C ASN A 217 -28.16 13.56 -17.12
N PRO A 218 -27.94 12.55 -16.27
CA PRO A 218 -27.06 11.41 -16.59
C PRO A 218 -27.60 10.52 -17.71
N LYS A 219 -28.93 10.42 -17.86
CA LYS A 219 -29.59 9.58 -18.88
C LYS A 219 -29.12 9.88 -20.30
N ASN A 220 -28.91 11.16 -20.62
CA ASN A 220 -28.52 11.60 -21.96
C ASN A 220 -27.10 11.16 -22.37
N TYR A 221 -26.27 10.73 -21.41
CA TYR A 221 -24.87 10.39 -21.64
C TYR A 221 -24.60 8.88 -21.57
N LEU A 222 -25.64 8.05 -21.39
CA LEU A 222 -25.52 6.58 -21.34
C LEU A 222 -24.85 5.99 -22.58
N SER A 223 -25.10 6.56 -23.77
CA SER A 223 -24.47 6.12 -25.02
C SER A 223 -22.95 6.30 -25.05
N LEU A 224 -22.39 7.13 -24.16
CA LEU A 224 -20.94 7.32 -24.02
C LEU A 224 -20.28 6.31 -23.09
N ALA A 225 -21.05 5.47 -22.39
CA ALA A 225 -20.52 4.49 -21.42
C ALA A 225 -19.42 3.59 -22.01
N PRO A 226 -19.52 3.03 -23.24
CA PRO A 226 -18.44 2.22 -23.81
C PRO A 226 -17.13 2.99 -24.00
N LEU A 227 -17.21 4.28 -24.36
CA LEU A 227 -16.04 5.12 -24.56
C LEU A 227 -15.37 5.48 -23.23
N PHE A 228 -16.16 5.85 -22.22
CA PHE A 228 -15.63 6.07 -20.87
C PHE A 228 -15.05 4.80 -20.24
N PHE A 229 -15.60 3.62 -20.57
CA PHE A 229 -15.06 2.35 -20.13
C PHE A 229 -13.66 2.12 -20.72
N LYS A 230 -13.50 2.31 -22.04
CA LYS A 230 -12.19 2.26 -22.71
C LYS A 230 -11.20 3.24 -22.11
N LEU A 231 -11.63 4.47 -21.80
CA LEU A 231 -10.78 5.49 -21.16
C LEU A 231 -10.37 5.08 -19.74
N MET A 232 -11.27 4.50 -18.96
CA MET A 232 -10.98 4.02 -17.60
C MET A 232 -9.93 2.90 -17.59
N THR A 233 -9.95 2.00 -18.58
CA THR A 233 -9.01 0.88 -18.67
C THR A 233 -7.67 1.25 -19.33
N SER A 234 -7.62 2.32 -20.13
CA SER A 234 -6.41 2.73 -20.86
C SER A 234 -5.69 3.94 -20.29
N SER A 235 -6.38 4.80 -19.54
CA SER A 235 -5.79 6.03 -19.01
C SER A 235 -4.96 5.78 -17.75
N THR A 236 -3.80 6.43 -17.68
CA THR A 236 -2.97 6.52 -16.46
C THR A 236 -3.22 7.80 -15.68
N ASN A 237 -4.12 8.67 -16.15
CA ASN A 237 -4.39 9.96 -15.52
C ASN A 237 -5.42 9.81 -14.38
N ASN A 238 -4.94 9.83 -13.14
CA ASN A 238 -5.77 9.70 -11.94
C ASN A 238 -6.95 10.69 -11.90
N TRP A 239 -6.78 11.93 -12.38
CA TRP A 239 -7.86 12.92 -12.40
C TRP A 239 -9.00 12.52 -13.34
N VAL A 240 -8.66 11.99 -14.52
CA VAL A 240 -9.63 11.47 -15.49
C VAL A 240 -10.34 10.25 -14.92
N LEU A 241 -9.60 9.31 -14.31
CA LEU A 241 -10.17 8.12 -13.68
C LEU A 241 -11.18 8.48 -12.59
N ILE A 242 -10.84 9.39 -11.67
CA ILE A 242 -11.76 9.85 -10.62
C ILE A 242 -13.06 10.43 -11.21
N LYS A 243 -12.96 11.25 -12.26
CA LYS A 243 -14.13 11.85 -12.92
C LYS A 243 -14.99 10.79 -13.60
N ILE A 244 -14.39 9.81 -14.27
CA ILE A 244 -15.09 8.71 -14.93
C ILE A 244 -15.77 7.79 -13.92
N ILE A 245 -15.10 7.45 -12.81
CA ILE A 245 -15.68 6.62 -11.74
C ILE A 245 -16.92 7.31 -11.15
N LYS A 246 -16.82 8.62 -10.84
CA LYS A 246 -17.96 9.40 -10.36
C LYS A 246 -19.10 9.43 -11.38
N LEU A 247 -18.79 9.54 -12.67
CA LEU A 247 -19.79 9.46 -13.74
C LEU A 247 -20.46 8.09 -13.77
N PHE A 248 -19.70 7.00 -13.73
CA PHE A 248 -20.27 5.65 -13.70
C PHE A 248 -21.12 5.40 -12.46
N GLY A 249 -20.78 5.98 -11.30
CA GLY A 249 -21.64 5.98 -10.11
C GLY A 249 -23.03 6.58 -10.37
N ALA A 250 -23.13 7.62 -11.21
CA ALA A 250 -24.41 8.22 -11.62
C ALA A 250 -25.12 7.44 -12.75
N LEU A 251 -24.37 6.74 -13.61
CA LEU A 251 -24.93 5.96 -14.73
C LEU A 251 -25.40 4.56 -14.31
N THR A 252 -24.78 3.95 -13.29
CA THR A 252 -25.05 2.57 -12.87
C THR A 252 -26.49 2.36 -12.38
N PRO A 253 -27.11 3.28 -11.60
CA PRO A 253 -28.53 3.17 -11.25
C PRO A 253 -29.48 3.20 -12.45
N LEU A 254 -29.04 3.76 -13.59
CA LEU A 254 -29.85 3.88 -14.81
C LEU A 254 -29.69 2.66 -15.73
N GLU A 255 -28.51 2.03 -15.75
CA GLU A 255 -28.22 0.83 -16.52
C GLU A 255 -27.47 -0.18 -15.61
N PRO A 256 -28.19 -1.03 -14.85
CA PRO A 256 -27.59 -1.92 -13.85
C PRO A 256 -26.58 -2.93 -14.42
N ARG A 257 -26.66 -3.25 -15.72
CA ARG A 257 -25.71 -4.14 -16.39
C ARG A 257 -24.29 -3.56 -16.41
N LEU A 258 -24.15 -2.24 -16.39
CA LEU A 258 -22.85 -1.58 -16.29
C LEU A 258 -22.15 -1.93 -14.98
N GLY A 259 -22.88 -2.02 -13.87
CA GLY A 259 -22.32 -2.34 -12.56
C GLY A 259 -21.48 -3.62 -12.59
N LYS A 260 -22.02 -4.70 -13.17
CA LYS A 260 -21.30 -5.98 -13.30
C LYS A 260 -20.03 -5.87 -14.13
N LYS A 261 -20.05 -5.08 -15.21
CA LYS A 261 -18.89 -4.90 -16.10
C LYS A 261 -17.81 -4.02 -15.49
N LEU A 262 -18.17 -3.17 -14.53
CA LEU A 262 -17.24 -2.26 -13.85
C LEU A 262 -16.48 -2.91 -12.69
N ILE A 263 -16.94 -4.07 -12.18
CA ILE A 263 -16.32 -4.76 -11.04
C ILE A 263 -14.82 -4.97 -11.29
N GLU A 264 -14.45 -5.71 -12.33
CA GLU A 264 -13.06 -6.05 -12.60
C GLU A 264 -12.14 -4.82 -12.80
N PRO A 265 -12.47 -3.82 -13.65
CA PRO A 265 -11.65 -2.62 -13.78
C PRO A 265 -11.50 -1.81 -12.49
N LEU A 266 -12.57 -1.72 -11.66
CA LEU A 266 -12.51 -1.01 -10.39
C LEU A 266 -11.67 -1.77 -9.37
N THR A 267 -11.82 -3.10 -9.30
CA THR A 267 -10.99 -3.99 -8.49
C THR A 267 -9.51 -3.81 -8.85
N ASN A 268 -9.14 -3.87 -10.13
CA ASN A 268 -7.76 -3.63 -10.57
C ASN A 268 -7.22 -2.24 -10.18
N LEU A 269 -8.07 -1.21 -10.21
CA LEU A 269 -7.67 0.13 -9.75
C LEU A 269 -7.45 0.17 -8.24
N ILE A 270 -8.29 -0.53 -7.48
CA ILE A 270 -8.14 -0.67 -6.03
C ILE A 270 -6.85 -1.43 -5.71
N HIS A 271 -6.54 -2.53 -6.39
CA HIS A 271 -5.26 -3.24 -6.23
C HIS A 271 -4.06 -2.32 -6.39
N ARG A 272 -4.03 -1.55 -7.48
CA ARG A 272 -2.96 -0.58 -7.73
C ARG A 272 -2.86 0.48 -6.64
N ALA A 273 -4.00 0.92 -6.08
CA ALA A 273 -4.02 1.85 -4.97
C ALA A 273 -3.52 1.21 -3.67
N LEU A 274 -3.88 -0.05 -3.41
CA LEU A 274 -3.40 -0.82 -2.26
C LEU A 274 -1.88 -1.08 -2.34
N ASP A 275 -1.34 -1.34 -3.53
CA ASP A 275 0.11 -1.48 -3.73
C ASP A 275 0.86 -0.17 -3.48
N LEU A 276 0.26 0.98 -3.82
CA LEU A 276 0.83 2.28 -3.47
C LEU A 276 0.82 2.54 -1.97
N LEU A 277 -0.19 2.03 -1.23
CA LEU A 277 -0.22 2.18 0.23
C LEU A 277 1.00 1.54 0.87
N TYR A 278 1.45 0.38 0.39
CA TYR A 278 2.66 -0.29 0.91
C TYR A 278 3.91 0.60 0.90
N GLY A 279 4.07 1.45 -0.12
CA GLY A 279 5.20 2.40 -0.20
C GLY A 279 4.98 3.73 0.51
N MET A 280 3.75 4.05 0.93
CA MET A 280 3.38 5.33 1.57
C MET A 280 3.23 5.20 3.09
N VAL A 281 3.33 3.99 3.63
CA VAL A 281 3.19 3.72 5.05
C VAL A 281 4.41 4.23 5.80
N SER A 282 4.14 4.86 6.95
CA SER A 282 5.11 5.34 7.91
C SER A 282 4.57 5.11 9.32
N LYS A 283 5.44 5.21 10.34
CA LYS A 283 5.04 5.11 11.76
C LYS A 283 3.89 6.06 12.13
N LYS A 284 3.82 7.24 11.50
CA LYS A 284 2.83 8.29 11.79
C LYS A 284 1.44 7.99 11.22
N ASN A 285 1.36 7.31 10.08
CA ASN A 285 0.09 7.12 9.35
C ASN A 285 -0.43 5.68 9.35
N LEU A 286 0.38 4.70 9.76
CA LEU A 286 0.06 3.26 9.73
C LEU A 286 -1.30 2.95 10.39
N MET A 287 -1.49 3.39 11.63
CA MET A 287 -2.73 3.11 12.38
C MET A 287 -3.97 3.69 11.70
N GLU A 288 -3.88 4.90 11.12
CA GLU A 288 -5.00 5.51 10.41
C GLU A 288 -5.31 4.80 9.09
N ILE A 289 -4.27 4.36 8.37
CA ILE A 289 -4.40 3.58 7.14
C ILE A 289 -5.09 2.24 7.44
N VAL A 290 -4.58 1.48 8.42
CA VAL A 290 -5.16 0.19 8.81
C VAL A 290 -6.60 0.36 9.30
N LYS A 291 -6.89 1.38 10.11
CA LYS A 291 -8.27 1.69 10.53
C LYS A 291 -9.20 1.93 9.33
N LYS A 292 -8.75 2.65 8.30
CA LYS A 292 -9.54 2.86 7.08
C LYS A 292 -9.73 1.55 6.31
N LEU A 293 -8.68 0.72 6.18
CA LEU A 293 -8.78 -0.57 5.53
C LEU A 293 -9.76 -1.52 6.26
N MET A 294 -9.73 -1.56 7.59
CA MET A 294 -10.69 -2.33 8.40
C MET A 294 -12.14 -1.90 8.13
N LEU A 295 -12.42 -0.59 8.05
CA LEU A 295 -13.75 -0.09 7.67
C LEU A 295 -14.21 -0.55 6.28
N HIS A 296 -13.27 -0.80 5.37
CA HIS A 296 -13.57 -1.36 4.05
C HIS A 296 -13.78 -2.86 4.10
N VAL A 297 -13.08 -3.59 4.97
CA VAL A 297 -13.28 -5.02 5.19
C VAL A 297 -14.70 -5.30 5.69
N ASP A 298 -15.20 -4.52 6.64
CA ASP A 298 -16.56 -4.65 7.19
C ASP A 298 -17.66 -4.44 6.14
N LYS A 299 -17.41 -3.52 5.20
CA LYS A 299 -18.39 -3.12 4.17
C LYS A 299 -18.27 -3.91 2.86
N ALA A 300 -17.14 -4.59 2.65
CA ALA A 300 -16.88 -5.29 1.41
C ALA A 300 -17.90 -6.41 1.22
N GLU A 301 -18.53 -6.49 0.04
CA GLU A 301 -19.37 -7.61 -0.36
C GLU A 301 -18.54 -8.58 -1.21
N GLY A 302 -18.40 -9.83 -0.75
CA GLY A 302 -17.62 -10.87 -1.44
C GLY A 302 -16.30 -11.22 -0.75
N THR A 303 -15.89 -12.49 -0.88
CA THR A 303 -14.73 -13.05 -0.16
C THR A 303 -13.40 -12.61 -0.75
N THR A 304 -13.30 -12.43 -2.08
CA THR A 304 -12.03 -12.12 -2.75
C THR A 304 -11.46 -10.75 -2.37
N TYR A 305 -12.29 -9.71 -2.39
CA TYR A 305 -11.84 -8.36 -2.04
C TYR A 305 -11.51 -8.24 -0.54
N ARG A 306 -12.28 -8.92 0.33
CA ARG A 306 -11.98 -9.00 1.77
C ARG A 306 -10.63 -9.68 2.03
N ASP A 307 -10.38 -10.79 1.34
CA ASP A 307 -9.14 -11.57 1.43
C ASP A 307 -7.92 -10.73 1.01
N GLU A 308 -8.06 -9.93 -0.04
CA GLU A 308 -7.00 -9.01 -0.50
C GLU A 308 -6.74 -7.86 0.47
N LEU A 309 -7.80 -7.25 1.02
CA LEU A 309 -7.66 -6.22 2.05
C LEU A 309 -6.97 -6.76 3.30
N LEU A 310 -7.35 -7.95 3.75
CA LEU A 310 -6.75 -8.63 4.89
C LEU A 310 -5.26 -8.89 4.64
N THR A 311 -4.93 -9.48 3.48
CA THR A 311 -3.52 -9.73 3.09
C THR A 311 -2.73 -8.42 3.10
N LYS A 312 -3.29 -7.34 2.54
CA LYS A 312 -2.63 -6.03 2.53
C LYS A 312 -2.46 -5.40 3.91
N ILE A 313 -3.43 -5.56 4.82
CA ILE A 313 -3.28 -5.09 6.21
C ILE A 313 -2.09 -5.79 6.85
N ILE A 314 -1.98 -7.11 6.70
CA ILE A 314 -0.87 -7.89 7.24
C ILE A 314 0.46 -7.52 6.58
N ASP A 315 0.51 -7.42 5.26
CA ASP A 315 1.72 -7.03 4.52
C ASP A 315 2.25 -5.67 4.99
N ILE A 316 1.35 -4.68 5.12
CA ILE A 316 1.70 -3.33 5.57
C ILE A 316 2.20 -3.33 7.03
N CYS A 317 1.61 -4.13 7.90
CA CYS A 317 2.02 -4.18 9.32
C CYS A 317 3.32 -4.96 9.53
N SER A 318 3.56 -6.02 8.75
CA SER A 318 4.72 -6.90 8.86
C SER A 318 5.95 -6.42 8.09
N GLN A 319 5.80 -5.35 7.30
CA GLN A 319 6.86 -4.77 6.48
C GLN A 319 8.17 -4.56 7.25
N SER A 320 9.27 -5.00 6.66
CA SER A 320 10.64 -4.85 7.21
C SER A 320 10.74 -5.30 8.67
N ASN A 321 10.17 -6.46 9.02
CA ASN A 321 10.12 -6.98 10.39
C ASN A 321 9.42 -6.01 11.36
N TYR A 322 8.23 -5.54 10.99
CA TYR A 322 7.39 -4.64 11.80
C TYR A 322 7.99 -3.25 12.06
N GLN A 323 8.86 -2.76 11.16
CA GLN A 323 9.57 -1.48 11.32
C GLN A 323 8.65 -0.29 11.65
N TYR A 324 7.42 -0.29 11.14
CA TYR A 324 6.46 0.79 11.32
C TYR A 324 5.51 0.62 12.50
N ILE A 325 5.50 -0.55 13.15
CA ILE A 325 4.66 -0.83 14.31
C ILE A 325 5.28 -0.18 15.54
N THR A 326 4.52 0.71 16.20
CA THR A 326 4.92 1.34 17.46
C THR A 326 4.24 0.70 18.68
N ASN A 327 3.10 0.02 18.46
CA ASN A 327 2.32 -0.63 19.49
C ASN A 327 1.89 -2.03 19.03
N PHE A 328 2.46 -3.07 19.65
CA PHE A 328 2.14 -4.46 19.35
C PHE A 328 0.84 -4.94 20.00
N GLU A 329 0.36 -4.35 21.09
CA GLU A 329 -0.97 -4.66 21.65
C GLU A 329 -2.06 -4.31 20.66
N TRP A 330 -1.91 -3.13 20.04
CA TRP A 330 -2.78 -2.71 18.96
C TRP A 330 -2.74 -3.69 17.79
N TYR A 331 -1.55 -4.12 17.36
CA TYR A 331 -1.43 -5.04 16.23
C TYR A 331 -2.03 -6.42 16.52
N ILE A 332 -1.76 -7.01 17.69
CA ILE A 332 -2.39 -8.26 18.14
C ILE A 332 -3.92 -8.11 18.18
N SER A 333 -4.43 -6.98 18.66
CA SER A 333 -5.87 -6.70 18.66
C SER A 333 -6.46 -6.70 17.25
N ILE A 334 -5.77 -6.10 16.26
CA ILE A 334 -6.18 -6.16 14.84
C ILE A 334 -6.17 -7.60 14.33
N LEU A 335 -5.13 -8.38 14.62
CA LEU A 335 -5.06 -9.79 14.20
C LEU A 335 -6.21 -10.61 14.79
N VAL A 336 -6.57 -10.38 16.05
CA VAL A 336 -7.73 -11.02 16.71
C VAL A 336 -9.05 -10.55 16.08
N GLU A 337 -9.19 -9.26 15.75
CA GLU A 337 -10.39 -8.75 15.08
C GLU A 337 -10.59 -9.38 13.69
N LEU A 338 -9.51 -9.58 12.92
CA LEU A 338 -9.54 -10.28 11.63
C LEU A 338 -10.03 -11.73 11.76
N THR A 339 -9.93 -12.37 12.94
CA THR A 339 -10.46 -13.72 13.16
C THR A 339 -11.98 -13.80 13.17
N ARG A 340 -12.66 -12.68 13.42
CA ARG A 340 -14.13 -12.60 13.47
C ARG A 340 -14.76 -12.57 12.07
N LEU A 341 -13.94 -12.44 11.02
CA LEU A 341 -14.41 -12.37 9.64
C LEU A 341 -14.79 -13.75 9.12
N GLU A 342 -16.07 -13.95 8.80
CA GLU A 342 -16.55 -15.21 8.26
C GLU A 342 -16.08 -15.46 6.82
N GLY A 343 -15.67 -16.70 6.52
CA GLY A 343 -15.34 -17.16 5.18
C GLY A 343 -13.93 -16.82 4.67
N THR A 344 -13.06 -16.25 5.51
CA THR A 344 -11.65 -16.02 5.15
C THR A 344 -10.85 -17.32 5.07
N ARG A 345 -9.90 -17.36 4.13
CA ARG A 345 -8.93 -18.46 3.97
C ARG A 345 -7.56 -18.15 4.59
N HIS A 346 -7.39 -16.96 5.17
CA HIS A 346 -6.10 -16.43 5.61
C HIS A 346 -5.74 -16.77 7.06
N GLY A 347 -6.39 -17.76 7.67
CA GLY A 347 -6.13 -18.10 9.08
C GLY A 347 -4.68 -18.53 9.32
N HIS A 348 -4.04 -19.26 8.40
CA HIS A 348 -2.60 -19.58 8.51
C HIS A 348 -1.71 -18.33 8.56
N LEU A 349 -2.05 -17.31 7.76
CA LEU A 349 -1.29 -16.06 7.71
C LEU A 349 -1.43 -15.30 9.04
N ILE A 350 -2.65 -15.19 9.56
CA ILE A 350 -2.93 -14.58 10.87
C ILE A 350 -2.19 -15.34 11.97
N ALA A 351 -2.29 -16.68 11.99
CA ALA A 351 -1.65 -17.54 12.97
C ALA A 351 -0.13 -17.36 12.98
N SER A 352 0.50 -17.33 11.79
CA SER A 352 1.94 -17.10 11.63
C SER A 352 2.37 -15.77 12.23
N GLN A 353 1.60 -14.70 11.97
CA GLN A 353 1.89 -13.37 12.50
C GLN A 353 1.72 -13.29 14.03
N MET A 354 0.67 -13.91 14.58
CA MET A 354 0.47 -13.98 16.02
C MET A 354 1.64 -14.68 16.72
N LEU A 355 2.11 -15.80 16.16
CA LEU A 355 3.27 -16.54 16.67
C LEU A 355 4.55 -15.71 16.58
N ASP A 356 4.83 -15.13 15.42
CA ASP A 356 6.05 -14.36 15.17
C ASP A 356 6.18 -13.17 16.12
N VAL A 357 5.09 -12.42 16.33
CA VAL A 357 5.05 -11.32 17.29
C VAL A 357 5.23 -11.81 18.74
N ALA A 358 4.52 -12.87 19.15
CA ALA A 358 4.62 -13.40 20.51
C ALA A 358 6.02 -13.96 20.85
N ILE A 359 6.69 -14.57 19.87
CA ILE A 359 8.02 -15.14 20.03
C ILE A 359 9.07 -14.02 20.12
N ARG A 360 9.08 -13.08 19.16
CA ARG A 360 10.14 -12.06 19.02
C ARG A 360 10.01 -10.87 19.97
N VAL A 361 8.82 -10.58 20.49
CA VAL A 361 8.58 -9.39 21.32
C VAL A 361 8.22 -9.83 22.74
N LYS A 362 9.22 -9.96 23.62
CA LYS A 362 8.99 -10.46 25.00
C LYS A 362 7.96 -9.62 25.78
N ALA A 363 8.00 -8.30 25.62
CA ALA A 363 7.13 -7.38 26.34
C ALA A 363 5.62 -7.58 26.05
N ILE A 364 5.25 -8.13 24.89
CA ILE A 364 3.84 -8.30 24.51
C ILE A 364 3.21 -9.60 25.02
N ARG A 365 4.02 -10.54 25.52
CA ARG A 365 3.58 -11.92 25.80
C ARG A 365 2.41 -11.98 26.77
N VAL A 366 2.40 -11.15 27.81
CA VAL A 366 1.29 -11.08 28.79
C VAL A 366 -0.03 -10.76 28.09
N PHE A 367 -0.04 -9.71 27.26
CA PHE A 367 -1.23 -9.31 26.51
C PHE A 367 -1.63 -10.37 25.46
N ALA A 368 -0.65 -10.89 24.71
CA ALA A 368 -0.89 -11.90 23.69
C ALA A 368 -1.51 -13.17 24.28
N VAL A 369 -0.97 -13.67 25.39
CA VAL A 369 -1.46 -14.86 26.10
C VAL A 369 -2.91 -14.66 26.58
N ALA A 370 -3.23 -13.50 27.14
CA ALA A 370 -4.60 -13.19 27.57
C ALA A 370 -5.61 -13.20 26.40
N GLN A 371 -5.22 -12.61 25.26
CA GLN A 371 -6.04 -12.63 24.03
C GLN A 371 -6.21 -14.05 23.49
N MET A 372 -5.14 -14.86 23.47
CA MET A 372 -5.19 -16.24 22.98
C MET A 372 -6.04 -17.13 23.89
N ALA A 373 -5.94 -17.00 25.21
CA ALA A 373 -6.78 -17.73 26.16
C ALA A 373 -8.28 -17.45 25.93
N THR A 374 -8.62 -16.18 25.73
CA THR A 374 -9.99 -15.76 25.37
C THR A 374 -10.44 -16.36 24.04
N LEU A 375 -9.54 -16.45 23.04
CA LEU A 375 -9.84 -17.04 21.75
C LEU A 375 -10.08 -18.55 21.84
N LEU A 376 -9.34 -19.26 22.69
CA LEU A 376 -9.51 -20.70 22.95
C LEU A 376 -10.84 -20.99 23.64
N ASP A 377 -11.22 -20.20 24.64
CA ASP A 377 -12.51 -20.37 25.33
C ASP A 377 -13.70 -20.19 24.36
N ASN A 378 -13.58 -19.22 23.47
CA ASN A 378 -14.54 -18.94 22.40
C ASN A 378 -14.34 -19.78 21.13
N GLY A 379 -13.38 -20.72 21.12
CA GLY A 379 -13.00 -21.46 19.91
C GLY A 379 -14.13 -22.26 19.27
N HIS A 380 -15.17 -22.56 20.05
CA HIS A 380 -16.40 -23.23 19.59
C HIS A 380 -17.26 -22.38 18.62
N LEU A 381 -17.05 -21.06 18.56
CA LEU A 381 -17.71 -20.16 17.61
C LEU A 381 -17.04 -20.19 16.24
N LEU A 382 -15.75 -20.54 16.19
CA LEU A 382 -14.95 -20.59 14.96
C LEU A 382 -15.14 -21.91 14.18
N THR A 383 -15.76 -22.93 14.80
CA THR A 383 -15.94 -24.27 14.25
C THR A 383 -17.26 -24.48 13.50
N GLY A 384 -18.09 -23.43 13.35
CA GLY A 384 -19.44 -23.51 12.75
C GLY A 384 -19.52 -24.04 11.30
N ASN A 385 -18.40 -24.12 10.56
CA ASN A 385 -18.31 -24.86 9.30
C ASN A 385 -16.83 -25.14 8.90
N MET A 386 -16.29 -26.29 9.34
CA MET A 386 -14.86 -26.63 9.27
C MET A 386 -14.28 -26.83 7.86
N GLN A 387 -15.10 -27.19 6.87
CA GLN A 387 -14.63 -27.46 5.50
C GLN A 387 -14.46 -26.20 4.63
N ARG A 388 -14.84 -25.02 5.15
CA ARG A 388 -14.77 -23.75 4.40
C ARG A 388 -14.03 -22.62 5.13
N ASN A 389 -13.72 -22.81 6.41
CA ASN A 389 -13.17 -21.75 7.26
C ASN A 389 -11.69 -22.03 7.58
N GLY A 390 -10.79 -21.41 6.81
CA GLY A 390 -9.35 -21.43 7.09
C GLY A 390 -8.98 -20.78 8.42
N ILE A 391 -9.93 -20.11 9.10
CA ILE A 391 -9.72 -19.39 10.35
C ILE A 391 -9.42 -20.29 11.55
N CYS A 392 -9.76 -21.58 11.49
CA CYS A 392 -9.43 -22.52 12.55
C CYS A 392 -7.92 -22.67 12.77
N GLU A 393 -7.10 -22.34 11.77
CA GLU A 393 -5.63 -22.29 11.87
C GLU A 393 -5.15 -21.28 12.92
N VAL A 394 -5.95 -20.28 13.28
CA VAL A 394 -5.57 -19.35 14.36
C VAL A 394 -5.60 -20.05 15.72
N LEU A 395 -6.42 -21.08 15.89
CA LEU A 395 -6.44 -21.89 17.11
C LEU A 395 -5.15 -22.67 17.32
N TYR A 396 -4.43 -23.02 16.24
CA TYR A 396 -3.09 -23.59 16.33
C TYR A 396 -2.13 -22.63 17.03
N ALA A 397 -2.10 -21.35 16.60
CA ALA A 397 -1.26 -20.32 17.22
C ALA A 397 -1.67 -20.05 18.66
N ALA A 398 -2.98 -19.92 18.91
CA ALA A 398 -3.50 -19.65 20.25
C ALA A 398 -3.11 -20.75 21.25
N ALA A 399 -3.28 -22.02 20.87
CA ALA A 399 -2.94 -23.13 21.74
C ALA A 399 -1.44 -23.24 22.02
N TRP A 400 -0.61 -22.97 21.00
CA TRP A 400 0.83 -22.94 21.16
C TRP A 400 1.29 -21.80 22.09
N ILE A 401 0.80 -20.58 21.87
CA ILE A 401 1.17 -19.40 22.67
C ILE A 401 0.80 -19.58 24.15
N CYS A 402 -0.41 -20.08 24.43
CA CYS A 402 -0.84 -20.35 25.81
C CYS A 402 -0.03 -21.46 26.48
N GLY A 403 0.40 -22.48 25.72
CA GLY A 403 1.23 -23.57 26.26
C GLY A 403 2.68 -23.19 26.48
N GLU A 404 3.27 -22.40 25.58
CA GLU A 404 4.67 -21.95 25.66
C GLU A 404 4.87 -20.90 26.76
N PHE A 405 3.97 -19.91 26.82
CA PHE A 405 4.06 -18.79 27.77
C PHE A 405 3.02 -18.93 28.89
N SER A 406 2.86 -20.16 29.39
CA SER A 406 1.86 -20.52 30.41
C SER A 406 2.03 -19.75 31.73
N GLU A 407 3.22 -19.23 32.01
CA GLU A 407 3.53 -18.38 33.15
C GLU A 407 2.74 -17.07 33.18
N HIS A 408 2.27 -16.59 32.03
CA HIS A 408 1.50 -15.34 31.91
C HIS A 408 -0.02 -15.56 31.93
N LEU A 409 -0.50 -16.80 32.03
CA LEU A 409 -1.93 -17.08 32.13
C LEU A 409 -2.47 -16.70 33.52
N GLU A 410 -3.56 -15.92 33.52
CA GLU A 410 -4.34 -15.60 34.72
C GLU A 410 -4.93 -16.89 35.34
N ASP A 411 -5.62 -17.68 34.52
CA ASP A 411 -6.17 -18.98 34.90
C ASP A 411 -5.70 -20.10 33.94
N PRO A 412 -4.60 -20.81 34.30
CA PRO A 412 -4.11 -21.93 33.50
C PRO A 412 -5.06 -23.13 33.50
N MET A 413 -5.86 -23.33 34.55
CA MET A 413 -6.78 -24.48 34.66
C MET A 413 -7.96 -24.30 33.71
N GLN A 414 -8.57 -23.11 33.68
CA GLN A 414 -9.63 -22.79 32.72
C GLN A 414 -9.16 -22.95 31.27
N THR A 415 -7.93 -22.52 30.97
CA THR A 415 -7.33 -22.64 29.64
C THR A 415 -7.07 -24.12 29.27
N LEU A 416 -6.58 -24.92 30.22
CA LEU A 416 -6.40 -26.36 30.07
C LEU A 416 -7.73 -27.07 29.78
N GLU A 417 -8.77 -26.75 30.54
CA GLU A 417 -10.12 -27.28 30.29
C GLU A 417 -10.63 -26.91 28.90
N ALA A 418 -10.42 -25.67 28.47
CA ALA A 418 -10.83 -25.21 27.13
C ALA A 418 -10.15 -26.01 26.01
N MET A 419 -8.85 -26.32 26.15
CA MET A 419 -8.11 -27.15 25.19
C MET A 419 -8.56 -28.61 25.14
N LEU A 420 -9.14 -29.13 26.23
CA LEU A 420 -9.58 -30.53 26.33
C LEU A 420 -11.07 -30.73 26.07
N ARG A 421 -11.79 -29.69 25.62
CA ARG A 421 -13.22 -29.79 25.30
C ARG A 421 -13.47 -30.78 24.15
N PRO A 422 -14.57 -31.56 24.18
CA PRO A 422 -14.88 -32.54 23.12
C PRO A 422 -14.93 -31.97 21.70
N LYS A 423 -15.30 -30.68 21.54
CA LYS A 423 -15.31 -30.00 20.23
C LYS A 423 -13.92 -29.87 19.60
N VAL A 424 -12.84 -29.93 20.38
CA VAL A 424 -11.47 -29.86 19.85
C VAL A 424 -11.15 -31.11 19.00
N ALA A 425 -11.75 -32.26 19.32
CA ALA A 425 -11.59 -33.49 18.53
C ALA A 425 -12.17 -33.39 17.10
N THR A 426 -12.94 -32.34 16.78
CA THR A 426 -13.43 -32.09 15.42
C THR A 426 -12.49 -31.22 14.59
N LEU A 427 -11.42 -30.67 15.18
CA LEU A 427 -10.45 -29.83 14.47
C LEU A 427 -9.57 -30.68 13.51
N PRO A 428 -8.86 -30.06 12.57
CA PRO A 428 -7.82 -30.75 11.79
C PRO A 428 -6.75 -31.40 12.67
N GLY A 429 -6.23 -32.55 12.23
CA GLY A 429 -5.30 -33.36 13.04
C GLY A 429 -4.02 -32.62 13.43
N HIS A 430 -3.47 -31.75 12.57
CA HIS A 430 -2.28 -30.97 12.91
C HIS A 430 -2.55 -29.96 14.04
N ILE A 431 -3.76 -29.42 14.14
CA ILE A 431 -4.17 -28.53 15.23
C ILE A 431 -4.39 -29.33 16.52
N GLN A 432 -5.06 -30.48 16.42
CA GLN A 432 -5.25 -31.38 17.56
C GLN A 432 -3.92 -31.79 18.20
N ALA A 433 -2.91 -32.13 17.38
CA ALA A 433 -1.58 -32.53 17.87
C ALA A 433 -0.89 -31.42 18.68
N VAL A 434 -1.11 -30.15 18.32
CA VAL A 434 -0.61 -28.99 19.07
C VAL A 434 -1.40 -28.77 20.35
N TYR A 435 -2.72 -28.92 20.32
CA TYR A 435 -3.56 -28.86 21.52
C TYR A 435 -3.13 -29.90 22.55
N VAL A 436 -2.97 -31.15 22.14
CA VAL A 436 -2.57 -32.25 23.04
C VAL A 436 -1.19 -31.98 23.67
N GLN A 437 -0.22 -31.53 22.87
CA GLN A 437 1.12 -31.20 23.39
C GLN A 437 1.10 -30.04 24.37
N ASN A 438 0.38 -28.96 24.05
CA ASN A 438 0.35 -27.76 24.89
C ASN A 438 -0.57 -27.91 26.11
N ALA A 439 -1.59 -28.77 26.05
CA ALA A 439 -2.34 -29.21 27.22
C ALA A 439 -1.44 -29.94 28.22
N ALA A 440 -0.47 -30.74 27.76
CA ALA A 440 0.50 -31.38 28.65
C ALA A 440 1.47 -30.39 29.31
N LYS A 441 1.92 -29.35 28.58
CA LYS A 441 2.71 -28.24 29.14
C LYS A 441 1.91 -27.45 30.20
N LEU A 442 0.64 -27.16 29.91
CA LEU A 442 -0.26 -26.49 30.85
C LEU A 442 -0.52 -27.35 32.08
N PHE A 443 -0.72 -28.65 31.90
CA PHE A 443 -0.84 -29.61 33.00
C PHE A 443 0.38 -29.55 33.93
N ALA A 444 1.60 -29.57 33.39
CA ALA A 444 2.83 -29.40 34.19
C ALA A 444 2.83 -28.08 34.99
N THR A 445 2.38 -26.99 34.36
CA THR A 445 2.30 -25.67 34.99
C THR A 445 1.26 -25.63 36.12
N VAL A 446 0.07 -26.20 35.90
CA VAL A 446 -1.00 -26.29 36.90
C VAL A 446 -0.54 -27.17 38.07
N LEU A 447 0.09 -28.30 37.77
CA LEU A 447 0.60 -29.23 38.76
C LEU A 447 1.63 -28.55 39.68
N ARG A 448 2.56 -27.78 39.11
CA ARG A 448 3.54 -26.99 39.86
C ARG A 448 2.92 -25.90 40.73
N LYS A 449 1.76 -25.34 40.35
CA LYS A 449 1.04 -24.35 41.17
C LYS A 449 0.26 -25.01 42.33
N GLN A 450 -0.14 -26.27 42.18
CA GLN A 450 -0.94 -27.02 43.15
C GLN A 450 -0.08 -27.81 44.14
N GLU A 451 1.04 -28.41 43.70
CA GLU A 451 2.02 -29.04 44.59
C GLU A 451 2.67 -27.98 45.51
N GLY A 452 2.71 -28.25 46.82
CA GLY A 452 3.15 -27.30 47.85
C GLY A 452 2.03 -26.47 48.50
N THR A 453 0.78 -26.56 48.01
CA THR A 453 -0.40 -26.04 48.73
C THR A 453 -1.04 -27.15 49.58
N THR A 454 -1.81 -26.80 50.63
CA THR A 454 -2.50 -27.78 51.50
C THR A 454 -3.52 -28.69 50.80
N ASP A 455 -3.70 -28.54 49.49
CA ASP A 455 -4.73 -29.18 48.68
C ASP A 455 -4.14 -30.21 47.70
N SER A 456 -3.73 -31.36 48.24
CA SER A 456 -3.31 -32.53 47.43
C SER A 456 -4.44 -33.07 46.54
N LEU A 457 -5.70 -32.72 46.84
CA LEU A 457 -6.87 -33.15 46.08
C LEU A 457 -6.92 -32.47 44.70
N ALA A 458 -6.65 -31.16 44.64
CA ALA A 458 -6.67 -30.40 43.38
C ALA A 458 -5.67 -30.94 42.33
N ALA A 459 -4.49 -31.36 42.78
CA ALA A 459 -3.48 -31.98 41.92
C ALA A 459 -3.95 -33.33 41.33
N GLN A 460 -4.68 -34.12 42.12
CA GLN A 460 -5.27 -35.39 41.67
C GLN A 460 -6.46 -35.17 40.73
N GLU A 461 -7.30 -34.16 41.00
CA GLU A 461 -8.42 -33.78 40.12
C GLU A 461 -7.93 -33.33 38.74
N THR A 462 -6.84 -32.56 38.68
CA THR A 462 -6.24 -32.13 37.42
C THR A 462 -5.71 -33.33 36.62
N SER A 463 -5.05 -34.29 37.27
CA SER A 463 -4.62 -35.54 36.63
C SER A 463 -5.82 -36.36 36.12
N GLN A 464 -6.90 -36.43 36.92
CA GLN A 464 -8.12 -37.14 36.54
C GLN A 464 -8.80 -36.49 35.32
N LEU A 465 -8.82 -35.15 35.24
CA LEU A 465 -9.34 -34.43 34.07
C LEU A 465 -8.63 -34.87 32.78
N LEU A 466 -7.30 -34.95 32.76
CA LEU A 466 -6.56 -35.41 31.59
C LEU A 466 -6.87 -36.88 31.25
N ILE A 467 -6.97 -37.74 32.26
CA ILE A 467 -7.29 -39.17 32.09
C ILE A 467 -8.67 -39.36 31.46
N ASP A 468 -9.64 -38.52 31.83
CA ASP A 468 -11.01 -38.59 31.31
C ASP A 468 -11.13 -38.02 29.89
N ARG A 469 -10.33 -37.00 29.55
CA ARG A 469 -10.45 -36.26 28.28
C ARG A 469 -9.53 -36.77 27.16
N LEU A 470 -8.29 -37.15 27.47
CA LEU A 470 -7.32 -37.63 26.47
C LEU A 470 -7.77 -38.87 25.66
N PRO A 471 -8.58 -39.82 26.20
CA PRO A 471 -9.07 -40.94 25.42
C PRO A 471 -9.81 -40.56 24.14
N LEU A 472 -10.43 -39.36 24.10
CA LEU A 472 -11.06 -38.84 22.88
C LEU A 472 -10.05 -38.63 21.75
N PHE A 473 -8.83 -38.19 22.06
CA PHE A 473 -7.77 -37.94 21.10
C PHE A 473 -7.00 -39.22 20.72
N VAL A 474 -6.94 -40.21 21.61
CA VAL A 474 -6.39 -41.55 21.30
C VAL A 474 -7.19 -42.26 20.20
N GLN A 475 -8.49 -41.94 20.08
CA GLN A 475 -9.37 -42.45 19.04
C GLN A 475 -9.29 -41.64 17.73
N SER A 476 -8.41 -40.63 17.65
CA SER A 476 -8.25 -39.82 16.43
C SER A 476 -7.77 -40.68 15.26
N ALA A 477 -8.28 -40.39 14.06
CA ALA A 477 -7.82 -41.03 12.82
C ALA A 477 -6.42 -40.54 12.40
N ASN A 478 -5.91 -39.48 13.03
CA ASN A 478 -4.56 -38.96 12.76
C ASN A 478 -3.55 -39.64 13.70
N LEU A 479 -2.57 -40.32 13.11
CA LEU A 479 -1.55 -41.09 13.85
C LEU A 479 -0.75 -40.22 14.83
N GLU A 480 -0.35 -39.01 14.43
CA GLU A 480 0.43 -38.10 15.29
C GLU A 480 -0.37 -37.71 16.55
N VAL A 481 -1.67 -37.43 16.38
CA VAL A 481 -2.56 -37.10 17.50
C VAL A 481 -2.71 -38.30 18.43
N GLN A 482 -2.94 -39.48 17.84
CA GLN A 482 -3.11 -40.72 18.58
C GLN A 482 -1.86 -41.08 19.40
N GLU A 483 -0.67 -41.01 18.79
CA GLU A 483 0.60 -41.32 19.47
C GLU A 483 0.86 -40.34 20.61
N ARG A 484 0.76 -39.02 20.37
CA ARG A 484 0.93 -38.00 21.42
C ARG A 484 -0.05 -38.19 22.57
N ALA A 485 -1.34 -38.34 22.25
CA ALA A 485 -2.37 -38.52 23.26
C ALA A 485 -2.19 -39.81 24.07
N SER A 486 -1.79 -40.90 23.41
CA SER A 486 -1.53 -42.18 24.07
C SER A 486 -0.34 -42.09 25.02
N CYS A 487 0.78 -41.53 24.56
CA CYS A 487 1.98 -41.34 25.37
C CYS A 487 1.70 -40.46 26.59
N ILE A 488 1.06 -39.30 26.39
CA ILE A 488 0.71 -38.37 27.48
C ILE A 488 -0.29 -39.03 28.44
N LEU A 489 -1.28 -39.78 27.95
CA LEU A 489 -2.25 -40.49 28.80
C LEU A 489 -1.57 -41.53 29.70
N GLN A 490 -0.61 -42.30 29.19
CA GLN A 490 0.12 -43.26 30.02
C GLN A 490 1.00 -42.56 31.05
N LEU A 491 1.65 -41.47 30.67
CA LEU A 491 2.44 -40.65 31.59
C LEU A 491 1.58 -40.09 32.72
N VAL A 492 0.43 -39.49 32.41
CA VAL A 492 -0.50 -38.94 33.42
C VAL A 492 -1.05 -40.02 34.34
N LYS A 493 -1.35 -41.23 33.83
CA LYS A 493 -1.75 -42.37 34.67
C LYS A 493 -0.65 -42.80 35.65
N TYR A 494 0.61 -42.69 35.24
CA TYR A 494 1.73 -42.99 36.14
C TYR A 494 1.90 -41.90 37.20
N ILE A 495 1.79 -40.63 36.79
CA ILE A 495 1.78 -39.46 37.68
C ILE A 495 0.68 -39.59 38.73
N GLN A 496 -0.56 -39.92 38.34
CA GLN A 496 -1.67 -40.10 39.28
C GLN A 496 -1.39 -41.19 40.32
N LYS A 497 -0.72 -42.30 39.93
CA LYS A 497 -0.33 -43.36 40.88
C LYS A 497 0.75 -42.90 41.86
N LEU A 498 1.63 -41.99 41.46
CA LEU A 498 2.63 -41.39 42.34
C LEU A 498 1.99 -40.37 43.29
N GLN A 499 1.06 -39.55 42.80
CA GLN A 499 0.28 -38.63 43.63
C GLN A 499 -0.56 -39.34 44.70
N GLN A 500 -1.15 -40.51 44.38
CA GLN A 500 -1.85 -41.36 45.36
C GLN A 500 -0.94 -41.90 46.47
N LYS A 501 0.38 -41.92 46.23
CA LYS A 501 1.40 -42.28 47.22
C LYS A 501 2.04 -41.06 47.87
N GLU A 502 1.47 -39.87 47.66
CA GLU A 502 1.96 -38.60 48.19
C GLU A 502 3.40 -38.27 47.75
N VAL A 503 3.77 -38.69 46.53
CA VAL A 503 5.05 -38.32 45.90
C VAL A 503 4.85 -37.08 45.03
N GLU A 504 5.62 -36.04 45.31
CA GLU A 504 5.69 -34.83 44.49
C GLU A 504 6.41 -35.13 43.17
N VAL A 505 5.86 -34.65 42.05
CA VAL A 505 6.38 -34.94 40.70
C VAL A 505 6.38 -33.73 39.77
N ALA A 506 5.94 -32.55 40.24
CA ALA A 506 5.81 -31.38 39.38
C ALA A 506 7.13 -30.90 38.80
N GLU A 507 8.25 -31.03 39.52
CA GLU A 507 9.57 -30.65 39.01
C GLU A 507 9.98 -31.54 37.83
N GLU A 508 9.86 -32.85 37.96
CA GLU A 508 10.17 -33.82 36.91
C GLU A 508 9.24 -33.66 35.71
N VAL A 509 7.95 -33.45 35.95
CA VAL A 509 6.96 -33.23 34.88
C VAL A 509 7.21 -31.91 34.15
N THR A 510 7.64 -30.87 34.86
CA THR A 510 8.06 -29.60 34.22
C THR A 510 9.33 -29.78 33.41
N ALA A 511 10.29 -30.58 33.90
CA ALA A 511 11.56 -30.84 33.23
C ALA A 511 11.39 -31.52 31.86
N LEU A 512 10.31 -32.29 31.65
CA LEU A 512 9.97 -32.86 30.33
C LEU A 512 9.81 -31.82 29.22
N PHE A 513 9.48 -30.58 29.61
CA PHE A 513 9.23 -29.47 28.68
C PHE A 513 10.26 -28.35 28.82
N ALA A 514 11.36 -28.60 29.53
CA ALA A 514 12.44 -27.62 29.68
C ALA A 514 13.24 -27.48 28.38
N GLY A 515 13.55 -26.23 28.02
CA GLY A 515 14.32 -25.86 26.84
C GLY A 515 13.63 -24.77 26.02
N GLU A 516 14.34 -23.67 25.74
CA GLU A 516 13.80 -22.57 24.94
C GLU A 516 13.77 -22.96 23.45
N LEU A 517 12.60 -22.87 22.82
CA LEU A 517 12.45 -23.03 21.38
C LEU A 517 12.68 -21.69 20.69
N ASN A 518 13.94 -21.39 20.38
CA ASN A 518 14.29 -20.17 19.66
C ASN A 518 13.93 -20.26 18.17
N PRO A 519 13.43 -19.18 17.56
CA PRO A 519 13.08 -19.16 16.14
C PRO A 519 14.34 -19.39 15.29
N VAL A 520 14.31 -20.43 14.45
CA VAL A 520 15.41 -20.75 13.53
C VAL A 520 15.09 -20.24 12.13
N ALA A 521 15.97 -19.45 11.54
CA ALA A 521 15.78 -18.98 10.17
C ALA A 521 15.72 -20.18 9.19
N PRO A 522 14.84 -20.17 8.16
CA PRO A 522 14.69 -21.29 7.22
C PRO A 522 15.99 -21.67 6.48
N LYS A 523 16.95 -20.74 6.40
CA LYS A 523 18.26 -20.94 5.77
C LYS A 523 19.37 -21.29 6.78
N ALA A 524 19.11 -21.26 8.08
CA ALA A 524 20.13 -21.45 9.12
C ALA A 524 20.81 -22.81 9.02
N GLN A 525 20.05 -23.89 8.79
CA GLN A 525 20.61 -25.25 8.68
C GLN A 525 21.59 -25.39 7.49
N LYS A 526 21.38 -24.65 6.39
CA LYS A 526 22.31 -24.65 5.24
C LYS A 526 23.61 -23.89 5.53
N LYS A 527 23.63 -23.08 6.58
CA LYS A 527 24.77 -22.26 7.00
C LYS A 527 25.58 -22.91 8.14
N VAL A 528 25.16 -24.10 8.60
CA VAL A 528 25.95 -24.92 9.54
C VAL A 528 27.01 -25.69 8.75
N PRO A 529 28.32 -25.43 8.97
CA PRO A 529 29.37 -26.19 8.32
C PRO A 529 29.40 -27.64 8.83
N VAL A 530 29.84 -28.56 7.98
CA VAL A 530 30.08 -29.96 8.39
C VAL A 530 31.23 -29.97 9.41
N PRO A 531 31.07 -30.58 10.60
CA PRO A 531 32.13 -30.64 11.59
C PRO A 531 33.39 -31.33 11.06
N ASP A 532 34.55 -30.82 11.47
CA ASP A 532 35.85 -31.43 11.10
C ASP A 532 35.94 -32.86 11.64
N GLY A 533 36.20 -33.83 10.75
CA GLY A 533 36.33 -35.25 11.10
C GLY A 533 35.05 -36.07 11.03
N LEU A 534 33.91 -35.49 10.63
CA LEU A 534 32.70 -36.25 10.35
C LEU A 534 32.78 -36.90 8.95
N ASP A 535 33.15 -38.18 8.92
CA ASP A 535 33.08 -39.01 7.71
C ASP A 535 31.69 -39.64 7.60
N LEU A 536 30.87 -39.09 6.69
CA LEU A 536 29.50 -39.57 6.43
C LEU A 536 29.46 -40.93 5.69
N ASP A 537 30.60 -41.38 5.17
CA ASP A 537 30.74 -42.66 4.47
C ASP A 537 31.31 -43.77 5.38
N ALA A 538 31.74 -43.41 6.60
CA ALA A 538 32.14 -44.37 7.62
C ALA A 538 30.91 -45.00 8.29
N TRP A 539 30.94 -46.32 8.43
CA TRP A 539 29.88 -47.04 9.14
C TRP A 539 29.94 -46.70 10.64
N ILE A 540 28.79 -46.32 11.22
CA ILE A 540 28.66 -46.01 12.65
C ILE A 540 28.98 -47.24 13.52
N ASN A 541 28.75 -48.45 13.01
CA ASN A 541 29.12 -49.71 13.62
C ASN A 541 29.78 -50.61 12.55
N GLU A 542 30.72 -51.47 12.95
CA GLU A 542 31.28 -52.46 12.03
C GLU A 542 30.15 -53.31 11.40
N PRO A 543 30.11 -53.47 10.06
CA PRO A 543 29.10 -54.28 9.43
C PRO A 543 29.21 -55.72 9.94
N PRO A 544 28.09 -56.41 10.23
CA PRO A 544 28.13 -57.78 10.72
C PRO A 544 28.96 -58.66 9.77
N SER A 545 29.84 -59.50 10.32
CA SER A 545 30.65 -60.44 9.56
C SER A 545 29.75 -61.42 8.81
N GLU A 546 29.78 -61.39 7.47
CA GLU A 546 29.06 -62.35 6.62
C GLU A 546 29.70 -63.74 6.78
N SER A 547 29.12 -64.57 7.65
CA SER A 547 29.41 -66.01 7.72
C SER A 547 28.61 -66.73 6.63
N GLU A 548 29.32 -67.34 5.68
CA GLU A 548 28.79 -68.25 4.66
C GLU A 548 28.23 -69.54 5.30
N SER A 549 26.95 -69.87 5.07
CA SER A 549 26.46 -71.25 4.92
C SER A 549 24.98 -71.35 4.54
N GLU A 550 24.78 -71.91 3.34
CA GLU A 550 23.78 -72.89 2.89
C GLU A 550 22.25 -72.67 3.08
N ASP A 551 21.62 -72.47 1.92
CA ASP A 551 20.41 -73.14 1.39
C ASP A 551 19.49 -73.95 2.34
N GLU A 552 18.33 -73.37 2.69
CA GLU A 552 17.06 -74.11 2.72
C GLU A 552 15.91 -73.20 2.24
N LYS A 553 15.23 -73.59 1.15
CA LYS A 553 14.03 -72.92 0.61
C LYS A 553 12.75 -73.48 1.23
N PRO A 554 11.73 -72.63 1.46
CA PRO A 554 10.39 -73.02 0.99
C PRO A 554 9.62 -71.90 0.25
N LYS A 555 9.22 -72.28 -0.97
CA LYS A 555 8.00 -72.00 -1.76
C LYS A 555 7.27 -70.66 -1.64
N ALA A 556 7.31 -69.92 -2.76
CA ALA A 556 6.49 -68.76 -3.09
C ALA A 556 5.01 -69.11 -3.35
N ILE A 557 4.11 -68.26 -2.85
CA ILE A 557 2.72 -68.12 -3.29
C ILE A 557 2.54 -66.63 -3.65
N PHE A 558 2.20 -66.38 -4.91
CA PHE A 558 2.02 -65.09 -5.61
C PHE A 558 3.25 -64.45 -6.30
N THR A 559 3.28 -64.73 -7.61
CA THR A 559 3.58 -63.85 -8.77
C THR A 559 4.98 -63.25 -8.93
N LYS A 560 5.59 -63.60 -10.08
CA LYS A 560 6.90 -63.16 -10.58
C LYS A 560 6.95 -61.65 -10.82
N GLU A 561 7.86 -60.97 -10.13
CA GLU A 561 8.51 -59.73 -10.62
C GLU A 561 9.97 -60.05 -10.95
N GLU A 562 10.48 -59.45 -12.02
CA GLU A 562 11.84 -59.60 -12.52
C GLU A 562 12.90 -59.17 -11.49
N PRO A 563 14.07 -59.83 -11.44
CA PRO A 563 15.13 -59.46 -10.52
C PRO A 563 15.71 -58.09 -10.89
N LYS A 564 15.56 -57.11 -9.99
CA LYS A 564 16.34 -55.87 -10.00
C LYS A 564 17.83 -56.22 -10.06
N HIS A 565 18.49 -55.82 -11.14
CA HIS A 565 19.94 -55.78 -11.22
C HIS A 565 20.50 -55.00 -10.03
N THR A 566 21.29 -55.68 -9.19
CA THR A 566 22.18 -55.08 -8.20
C THR A 566 23.07 -54.05 -8.89
N ARG A 567 22.96 -52.78 -8.48
CA ARG A 567 23.85 -51.71 -8.95
C ARG A 567 25.27 -52.00 -8.44
N PRO A 568 26.30 -51.93 -9.30
CA PRO A 568 27.69 -52.06 -8.84
C PRO A 568 28.09 -50.88 -7.97
N ARG A 569 28.89 -51.18 -6.94
CA ARG A 569 29.54 -50.27 -5.98
C ARG A 569 30.17 -49.09 -6.72
N HIS A 570 29.78 -47.86 -6.35
CA HIS A 570 30.26 -46.64 -6.99
C HIS A 570 31.73 -46.41 -6.58
N THR A 571 32.68 -46.67 -7.47
CA THR A 571 34.02 -46.12 -7.34
C THR A 571 33.92 -44.62 -7.58
N GLU A 572 34.43 -43.80 -6.67
CA GLU A 572 34.59 -42.36 -6.92
C GLU A 572 35.47 -42.18 -8.15
N VAL A 573 34.90 -41.57 -9.18
CA VAL A 573 35.58 -41.32 -10.45
C VAL A 573 36.17 -39.92 -10.37
N ASP A 574 37.47 -39.80 -10.62
CA ASP A 574 38.22 -38.54 -10.58
C ASP A 574 37.55 -37.44 -11.45
N GLU A 575 37.64 -36.18 -10.99
CA GLU A 575 36.87 -35.03 -11.50
C GLU A 575 37.10 -34.79 -13.01
N LYS A 576 38.31 -35.13 -13.49
CA LYS A 576 38.68 -35.08 -14.92
C LYS A 576 37.96 -36.14 -15.76
N GLU A 577 37.75 -37.33 -15.24
CA GLU A 577 37.06 -38.41 -15.96
C GLU A 577 35.54 -38.15 -15.98
N LEU A 578 35.01 -37.54 -14.92
CA LEU A 578 33.63 -37.05 -14.86
C LEU A 578 33.37 -35.92 -15.88
N ALA A 579 34.33 -35.02 -16.07
CA ALA A 579 34.28 -33.98 -17.11
C ALA A 579 34.29 -34.60 -18.53
N ARG A 580 35.17 -35.58 -18.78
CA ARG A 580 35.24 -36.30 -20.07
C ARG A 580 33.93 -37.03 -20.38
N ARG A 581 33.31 -37.67 -19.38
CA ARG A 581 31.99 -38.32 -19.50
C ARG A 581 30.83 -37.35 -19.70
N ARG A 582 30.92 -36.13 -19.18
CA ARG A 582 29.92 -35.07 -19.43
C ARG A 582 30.02 -34.56 -20.88
N GLU A 583 31.24 -34.44 -21.40
CA GLU A 583 31.49 -33.98 -22.76
C GLU A 583 31.07 -35.04 -23.81
N ALA A 584 31.36 -36.33 -23.53
CA ALA A 584 30.89 -37.45 -24.35
C ALA A 584 29.35 -37.52 -24.42
N ARG A 585 28.65 -37.40 -23.28
CA ARG A 585 27.17 -37.35 -23.24
C ARG A 585 26.60 -36.17 -24.02
N LYS A 586 27.30 -35.03 -24.03
CA LYS A 586 26.89 -33.83 -24.77
C LYS A 586 27.03 -34.02 -26.29
N GLN A 587 28.05 -34.73 -26.75
CA GLN A 587 28.21 -35.12 -28.16
C GLN A 587 27.19 -36.18 -28.59
N GLU A 588 26.89 -37.14 -27.73
CA GLU A 588 25.90 -38.18 -27.99
C GLU A 588 24.48 -37.61 -28.08
N GLN A 589 24.14 -36.66 -27.20
CA GLN A 589 22.88 -35.90 -27.26
C GLN A 589 22.79 -34.98 -28.49
N ALA A 590 23.92 -34.46 -28.99
CA ALA A 590 23.95 -33.64 -30.19
C ALA A 590 23.72 -34.46 -31.47
N ASN A 591 24.21 -35.70 -31.49
CA ASN A 591 24.14 -36.61 -32.63
C ASN A 591 22.93 -37.55 -32.62
N ASN A 592 22.16 -37.60 -31.51
CA ASN A 592 20.95 -38.41 -31.41
C ASN A 592 19.72 -37.69 -32.03
N PRO A 593 19.13 -38.22 -33.12
CA PRO A 593 17.98 -37.60 -33.79
C PRO A 593 16.68 -37.54 -32.97
N PHE A 594 16.56 -38.29 -31.88
CA PHE A 594 15.35 -38.40 -31.05
C PHE A 594 15.42 -37.64 -29.70
N TYR A 595 16.49 -36.87 -29.45
CA TYR A 595 16.62 -36.07 -28.23
C TYR A 595 15.85 -34.75 -28.36
N ILE A 596 14.94 -34.46 -27.41
CA ILE A 596 14.06 -33.28 -27.45
C ILE A 596 14.89 -32.01 -27.26
N LYS A 597 15.14 -31.28 -28.36
CA LYS A 597 15.78 -29.96 -28.34
C LYS A 597 14.75 -28.92 -27.88
N THR A 598 14.99 -28.28 -26.74
CA THR A 598 14.20 -27.13 -26.25
C THR A 598 14.16 -26.00 -27.29
N SER A 599 12.99 -25.37 -27.43
CA SER A 599 12.69 -24.41 -28.50
C SER A 599 13.63 -23.20 -28.56
N PRO A 600 13.82 -22.58 -29.75
CA PRO A 600 14.82 -21.52 -29.98
C PRO A 600 14.63 -20.24 -29.16
N SER A 601 13.44 -19.99 -28.60
CA SER A 601 13.16 -18.79 -27.79
C SER A 601 13.88 -18.82 -26.43
N SER A 602 14.00 -19.98 -25.80
CA SER A 602 14.59 -20.14 -24.47
C SER A 602 16.12 -19.96 -24.48
N GLN A 603 16.79 -20.34 -25.58
CA GLN A 603 18.24 -20.14 -25.75
C GLN A 603 18.60 -18.66 -25.93
N LYS A 604 17.75 -17.89 -26.63
CA LYS A 604 17.99 -16.44 -26.84
C LYS A 604 17.85 -15.66 -25.53
N VAL A 605 16.88 -16.01 -24.69
CA VAL A 605 16.69 -15.39 -23.36
C VAL A 605 17.84 -15.73 -22.40
N HIS A 606 18.34 -16.97 -22.44
CA HIS A 606 19.49 -17.38 -21.62
C HIS A 606 20.79 -16.71 -22.06
N TYR A 607 21.03 -16.56 -23.36
CA TYR A 607 22.21 -15.87 -23.90
C TYR A 607 22.16 -14.36 -23.57
N LEU A 608 21.00 -13.72 -23.70
CA LEU A 608 20.80 -12.31 -23.34
C LEU A 608 21.01 -12.07 -21.84
N LYS A 609 20.56 -12.98 -20.95
CA LYS A 609 20.82 -12.91 -19.51
C LYS A 609 22.32 -13.00 -19.18
N LEU A 610 23.04 -13.95 -19.78
CA LEU A 610 24.49 -14.09 -19.58
C LEU A 610 25.28 -12.88 -20.12
N GLU A 611 24.79 -12.25 -21.20
CA GLU A 611 25.40 -11.08 -21.81
C GLU A 611 25.12 -9.79 -20.99
N GLU A 612 23.93 -9.67 -20.38
CA GLU A 612 23.62 -8.61 -19.41
C GLU A 612 24.45 -8.74 -18.13
N GLU A 613 24.62 -9.96 -17.60
CA GLU A 613 25.47 -10.21 -16.43
C GLU A 613 26.94 -9.85 -16.71
N ARG A 614 27.46 -10.20 -17.89
CA ARG A 614 28.81 -9.77 -18.31
C ARG A 614 28.93 -8.26 -18.42
N ARG A 615 27.95 -7.59 -19.04
CA ARG A 615 27.95 -6.12 -19.16
C ARG A 615 27.85 -5.42 -17.80
N GLN A 616 27.07 -5.96 -16.86
CA GLN A 616 27.02 -5.44 -15.49
C GLN A 616 28.35 -5.62 -14.75
N LYS A 617 28.99 -6.78 -14.90
CA LYS A 617 30.33 -7.04 -14.32
C LYS A 617 31.37 -6.06 -14.86
N GLU A 618 31.42 -5.86 -16.18
CA GLU A 618 32.32 -4.89 -16.82
C GLU A 618 32.04 -3.44 -16.39
N ARG A 619 30.76 -3.06 -16.20
CA ARG A 619 30.37 -1.74 -15.69
C ARG A 619 30.79 -1.54 -14.23
N SER A 620 30.70 -2.59 -13.42
CA SER A 620 31.13 -2.59 -12.02
C SER A 620 32.65 -2.45 -11.88
N GLU A 621 33.41 -3.10 -12.75
CA GLU A 621 34.87 -3.00 -12.79
C GLU A 621 35.35 -1.65 -13.30
N ARG A 622 34.67 -1.07 -14.30
CA ARG A 622 34.94 0.31 -14.76
C ARG A 622 34.66 1.34 -13.65
N LYS A 623 33.56 1.19 -12.92
CA LYS A 623 33.25 2.04 -11.74
C LYS A 623 34.28 1.89 -10.61
N LYS A 624 34.79 0.68 -10.36
CA LYS A 624 35.89 0.44 -9.40
C LYS A 624 37.20 1.11 -9.85
N LYS A 625 37.53 1.06 -11.14
CA LYS A 625 38.72 1.73 -11.71
C LYS A 625 38.59 3.27 -11.68
N GLU A 626 37.40 3.83 -11.91
CA GLU A 626 37.14 5.27 -11.76
C GLU A 626 37.19 5.75 -10.31
N LYS A 627 36.63 4.97 -9.36
CA LYS A 627 36.73 5.28 -7.91
C LYS A 627 38.18 5.26 -7.43
N LYS A 628 39.01 4.35 -7.96
CA LYS A 628 40.45 4.28 -7.63
C LYS A 628 41.20 5.51 -8.18
N LYS A 629 40.91 5.94 -9.41
CA LYS A 629 41.46 7.18 -10.00
C LYS A 629 41.00 8.47 -9.31
N LYS A 630 39.78 8.52 -8.77
CA LYS A 630 39.30 9.68 -7.99
C LYS A 630 39.92 9.77 -6.60
N ARG A 631 40.19 8.63 -5.95
CA ARG A 631 40.85 8.57 -4.63
C ARG A 631 42.32 9.02 -4.67
N GLU A 632 43.01 8.89 -5.80
CA GLU A 632 44.40 9.34 -5.96
C GLU A 632 44.53 10.86 -6.21
N LYS A 633 43.44 11.61 -6.37
CA LYS A 633 43.49 13.04 -6.75
C LYS A 633 43.04 14.06 -5.70
N HIS A 634 42.52 13.67 -4.55
CA HIS A 634 42.12 14.59 -3.48
C HIS A 634 42.68 14.19 -2.12
N GLY A 635 43.93 14.58 -1.87
CA GLY A 635 44.45 14.78 -0.53
C GLY A 635 44.67 16.27 -0.28
N ARG A 636 43.80 16.89 0.53
CA ARG A 636 44.06 18.01 1.48
C ARG A 636 42.76 18.76 1.84
N GLY A 637 42.54 18.97 3.15
CA GLY A 637 41.77 20.10 3.68
C GLY A 637 40.58 19.76 4.58
N ARG A 638 40.73 19.98 5.89
CA ARG A 638 39.70 19.96 6.96
C ARG A 638 38.77 21.19 6.90
N ARG A 639 37.52 21.08 7.37
CA ARG A 639 37.00 21.61 8.66
C ARG A 639 35.46 21.53 8.75
N ALA A 640 34.99 21.45 9.98
CA ALA A 640 33.62 21.22 10.45
C ALA A 640 32.68 22.43 10.28
N ASP A 641 31.37 22.15 10.24
CA ASP A 641 30.36 22.99 10.88
C ASP A 641 29.16 22.12 11.32
N SER A 642 28.53 22.51 12.41
CA SER A 642 27.57 21.75 13.21
C SER A 642 26.31 22.58 13.44
N GLY A 643 25.13 21.97 13.27
CA GLY A 643 23.85 22.49 13.75
C GLY A 643 22.76 21.42 13.64
N PRO A 644 22.00 21.11 14.71
CA PRO A 644 20.94 20.10 14.66
C PRO A 644 19.58 20.75 14.41
N GLU A 645 18.80 20.23 13.46
CA GLU A 645 17.35 20.33 13.52
C GLU A 645 16.83 18.97 13.99
N SER A 646 16.29 18.95 15.21
CA SER A 646 15.73 17.78 15.86
C SER A 646 14.37 17.44 15.25
N GLU A 647 14.31 16.34 14.51
CA GLU A 647 13.05 15.60 14.35
C GLU A 647 12.67 15.01 15.71
N GLU A 648 11.42 15.20 16.14
CA GLU A 648 10.88 14.57 17.34
C GLU A 648 10.91 13.04 17.17
N ASP A 649 11.88 12.41 17.84
CA ASP A 649 11.98 10.96 17.98
C ASP A 649 10.74 10.43 18.70
N ILE A 650 9.82 9.84 17.93
CA ILE A 650 8.84 8.92 18.49
C ILE A 650 9.61 7.65 18.85
N THR A 651 10.06 7.57 20.10
CA THR A 651 10.70 6.37 20.65
C THR A 651 9.73 5.19 20.50
N PRO A 652 10.12 4.11 19.79
CA PRO A 652 9.30 2.90 19.72
C PRO A 652 9.03 2.40 21.14
N ALA A 653 7.78 2.12 21.49
CA ALA A 653 7.43 1.64 22.83
C ALA A 653 8.03 0.24 23.11
N HIS A 654 8.33 -0.52 22.05
CA HIS A 654 8.86 -1.88 22.13
C HIS A 654 9.88 -2.11 21.01
N HIS A 655 11.01 -2.73 21.35
CA HIS A 655 12.00 -3.20 20.40
C HIS A 655 11.67 -4.65 20.00
N VAL A 656 11.77 -4.97 18.71
CA VAL A 656 11.72 -6.37 18.25
C VAL A 656 13.10 -6.93 18.49
N ASP A 657 13.21 -7.92 19.39
CA ASP A 657 14.48 -8.59 19.63
C ASP A 657 14.84 -9.37 18.37
N ILE A 658 15.76 -8.84 17.56
CA ILE A 658 16.50 -9.67 16.60
C ILE A 658 17.42 -10.51 17.48
N VAL A 659 17.11 -11.81 17.59
CA VAL A 659 17.86 -12.74 18.42
C VAL A 659 19.30 -12.80 17.89
N THR A 660 20.17 -11.97 18.44
CA THR A 660 21.63 -12.07 18.32
C THR A 660 22.13 -12.84 19.53
N GLU A 661 21.75 -14.11 19.65
CA GLU A 661 22.48 -15.04 20.50
C GLU A 661 23.79 -15.45 19.81
N GLU A 662 24.78 -15.83 20.61
CA GLU A 662 26.10 -16.26 20.14
C GLU A 662 25.94 -17.41 19.14
N MET A 663 26.28 -17.14 17.89
CA MET A 663 26.30 -18.16 16.86
C MET A 663 27.39 -19.18 17.21
N PRO A 664 27.21 -20.49 16.92
CA PRO A 664 28.31 -21.46 17.02
C PRO A 664 29.54 -20.91 16.30
N GLU A 665 30.75 -21.13 16.83
CA GLU A 665 32.01 -20.47 16.40
C GLU A 665 32.27 -20.43 14.88
N ASN A 666 31.57 -21.26 14.09
CA ASN A 666 31.69 -21.36 12.63
C ASN A 666 30.40 -21.11 11.82
N ALA A 667 29.31 -20.63 12.42
CA ALA A 667 28.04 -20.38 11.72
C ALA A 667 27.99 -18.96 11.10
N LEU A 668 27.49 -18.85 9.86
CA LEU A 668 27.35 -17.57 9.15
C LEU A 668 25.98 -16.89 9.43
N PRO A 669 25.91 -15.56 9.64
CA PRO A 669 24.67 -14.83 9.90
C PRO A 669 23.60 -15.06 8.82
N SER A 670 22.34 -15.23 9.20
CA SER A 670 21.23 -15.47 8.27
C SER A 670 20.69 -14.20 7.59
N ASP A 671 20.90 -13.03 8.19
CA ASP A 671 20.01 -11.87 8.02
C ASP A 671 20.40 -10.87 6.93
N ASP A 672 21.54 -11.03 6.25
CA ASP A 672 22.06 -10.00 5.33
C ASP A 672 21.64 -10.12 3.85
N ASP A 673 20.70 -11.00 3.48
CA ASP A 673 20.40 -11.29 2.06
C ASP A 673 19.06 -10.77 1.51
N ASP A 674 18.25 -10.02 2.27
CA ASP A 674 16.97 -9.48 1.76
C ASP A 674 17.08 -8.05 1.25
N LYS A 675 17.92 -7.85 0.24
CA LYS A 675 17.70 -6.77 -0.74
C LYS A 675 17.41 -7.42 -2.08
N ASP A 676 16.14 -7.73 -2.33
CA ASP A 676 15.69 -8.14 -3.65
C ASP A 676 16.19 -7.11 -4.69
N PRO A 677 17.09 -7.49 -5.61
CA PRO A 677 17.57 -6.59 -6.64
C PRO A 677 16.45 -6.13 -7.60
N ASN A 678 15.27 -6.77 -7.56
CA ASN A 678 14.08 -6.46 -8.35
C ASN A 678 12.95 -5.78 -7.58
N ASP A 679 13.15 -5.30 -6.34
CA ASP A 679 12.13 -4.54 -5.61
C ASP A 679 11.66 -3.31 -6.44
N PRO A 680 10.41 -3.31 -6.94
CA PRO A 680 9.89 -2.23 -7.78
C PRO A 680 9.70 -0.90 -7.02
N HIS A 681 9.73 -0.92 -5.69
CA HIS A 681 9.53 0.26 -4.84
C HIS A 681 10.84 0.96 -4.43
N LYS A 682 11.99 0.35 -4.73
CA LYS A 682 13.32 0.93 -4.51
C LYS A 682 13.55 2.29 -5.18
N ALA A 683 12.79 2.60 -6.23
CA ALA A 683 12.84 3.88 -6.93
C ALA A 683 12.15 5.04 -6.17
N LEU A 684 11.40 4.75 -5.10
CA LEU A 684 10.75 5.74 -4.24
C LEU A 684 11.60 6.10 -3.01
N ASP A 685 12.65 5.32 -2.73
CA ASP A 685 13.60 5.52 -1.63
C ASP A 685 14.64 6.59 -2.04
N ILE A 686 14.16 7.82 -2.21
CA ILE A 686 14.98 8.99 -2.52
C ILE A 686 15.50 9.55 -1.20
N ASP A 687 16.81 9.44 -1.02
CA ASP A 687 17.58 10.09 0.05
C ASP A 687 17.50 11.62 -0.12
N LEU A 688 16.49 12.24 0.51
CA LEU A 688 16.21 13.68 0.41
C LEU A 688 17.33 14.53 1.03
N ASP A 689 18.14 13.94 1.92
CA ASP A 689 19.31 14.60 2.53
C ASP A 689 20.47 14.78 1.55
N LYS A 690 20.42 14.14 0.37
CA LYS A 690 21.35 14.43 -0.74
C LYS A 690 21.00 15.68 -1.53
N TYR A 691 19.84 16.29 -1.30
CA TYR A 691 19.34 17.45 -2.06
C TYR A 691 19.15 18.70 -1.20
N VAL A 692 19.62 18.70 0.05
CA VAL A 692 19.73 19.90 0.90
C VAL A 692 21.16 20.43 0.89
#